data_AF-A0A1I8C322-F1
#
_entry.id   AF-A0A1I8C322-F1
#
_cell.length_a   1.000
_cell.length_b   1.000
_cell.length_c   1.000
_cell.angle_alpha   90.00
_cell.angle_beta   90.00
_cell.angle_gamma   90.00
#
_symmetry.space_group_name_H-M   'P 1'
#
loop_
_entity.id
_entity.type
_entity.pdbx_description
1 polymer ?
#
loop_
_entity_poly.entity_id
_entity_poly.type
_entity_poly.pdbx_seq_one_letter_code
_entity_poly.pdbx_strand_id
1 'polypeptide(L)'
;MSGSEDPPPYSTIKRPGKRKGKEVCIERRDSVGSWKLKCKQDWIRRNPKKNGLIRLYTANSEKSTVICISMDETVGEICEKLEINSIYVQIGNLHIRQLVCEARPLWLQNDVLATVGHDNIQDVMSMGDSEYLRFTICFFVDCPVFHLDDNGFASILLSVCLIKKSGLLQKWSKKKCILFNGTIRLITFKDKEENGLSPDDEILLLTKLTSEIYDSSKGKCLKLAEKNGQHVLIWFEDPGDLNIWYEKISKCQMVPNCDLSDRFLVHLPEYLFAIEKNRSISNINLRRNSLVCRDNETAKSMMIGYIDDLIRFTSLKVLNLADNALRSFPTSLTQIVTLIELNLGDNQISTVAPAIGNLKSLKVLNLGNNWLATLPPTLGECSQLTVLDLTFNRFKQVPEILYGLHRLEGWLLAGNEIGAFNLTAVSNVSSLNLRLNNLSNNLSLNSVNFSNLTKLDVRNGGFIDKLDLSNLSHLQILYCQHLGLKELVINGSNIRQLYASHNHLKELIIMPVPFKLIAIDVSHNLLKSFPEWIPELNGLISIYATNNCIEILPYRLFMNMPSLRFLNIKTNRLTKLPEIVENCCIEEMDISNNFVTLLSPNLFKCAHRLTSLNVSNNRLKELPSPNNFNDLNRLQVLRMSRNELDEGVISVIVALRKLRVLDLSYNCLRFFSDSGLGQLKFMEEINLSGNKLTSIGKEFMEMENLVCLRLHSNRLSSVPDFSGSKTLKIIDVSNNRLTKLVPDNFITSKLKFLDLTCNGTTTQLLTLEMAKANQKSISIEDIGNQNLQHNLQFGFSESSGDKVKMSIKQIRPKEGDRIIFGMVNGFSNTEMAVKIKHLLEDYLERQRFVNLDTLKKALLRAHIRLGKDANRLGGSALVLSIQDQYLFCANSGNIGGIVVKTDSSYIELTHQIDPLKGEEYERLRNANAIITENNLINGICSVGRSLGYSYLFPAIFPGPETLAIQITPLDEFVVLGNGEVFKNIEIREIVECLKSTGNCHQGAKKIQDLVQANDFKGNVSIIVVKLNNRTRRFSSERGKSQVNDSSSDDNTLKKIEERLEQISLAISKMETETVSSSNHSPVVLNHSPVKHSPVGIRYSPLTPPNKHSPVILERKSVRKSKRQVPIQYIRSSSVSTEEFRDKSTLNKRENSVPSLPLQLAKESLTKPLLYYAEDGMAIYTRSFQSDLV
;
A
#
# COMPACT_ATOMS: atom_id res chain seq x y z
N MET A 1 -50.66 -6.96 59.06
CA MET A 1 -50.89 -6.99 57.59
C MET A 1 -50.56 -5.60 57.05
N SER A 2 -49.30 -5.15 56.88
CA SER A 2 -47.99 -5.83 56.69
C SER A 2 -47.95 -6.77 55.47
N GLY A 3 -47.16 -6.54 54.41
CA GLY A 3 -46.39 -5.33 54.04
C GLY A 3 -44.91 -5.61 53.70
N SER A 4 -44.39 -4.87 52.72
CA SER A 4 -42.97 -4.82 52.31
C SER A 4 -42.77 -3.57 51.43
N GLU A 5 -41.63 -2.90 51.54
CA GLU A 5 -41.38 -1.57 50.97
C GLU A 5 -40.29 -1.64 49.89
N ASP A 6 -40.48 -0.95 48.76
CA ASP A 6 -39.40 -0.69 47.79
C ASP A 6 -38.69 0.64 48.14
N PRO A 7 -37.35 0.68 48.19
CA PRO A 7 -36.60 1.86 48.60
C PRO A 7 -36.61 3.00 47.54
N PRO A 8 -36.46 4.27 47.95
CA PRO A 8 -36.81 5.43 47.13
C PRO A 8 -35.74 5.82 46.09
N PRO A 9 -36.14 6.41 44.94
CA PRO A 9 -35.22 7.05 44.01
C PRO A 9 -34.67 8.35 44.60
N TYR A 10 -33.34 8.53 44.57
CA TYR A 10 -32.69 9.66 45.24
C TYR A 10 -32.94 11.03 44.58
N SER A 11 -33.27 12.00 45.44
CA SER A 11 -33.13 13.45 45.26
C SER A 11 -33.68 14.09 43.97
N THR A 12 -34.91 14.61 44.03
CA THR A 12 -35.32 15.75 43.20
C THR A 12 -34.82 17.06 43.83
N ILE A 13 -33.93 17.79 43.14
CA ILE A 13 -33.49 19.12 43.58
C ILE A 13 -34.52 20.18 43.15
N LYS A 14 -35.00 20.99 44.12
CA LYS A 14 -35.91 22.12 43.88
C LYS A 14 -35.12 23.40 43.57
N ARG A 15 -35.53 24.12 42.53
CA ARG A 15 -35.01 25.45 42.18
C ARG A 15 -35.45 26.54 43.17
N PRO A 16 -34.59 27.51 43.49
CA PRO A 16 -34.98 28.87 43.88
C PRO A 16 -34.87 29.89 42.71
N GLY A 17 -35.65 30.98 42.78
CA GLY A 17 -35.38 32.30 42.19
C GLY A 17 -34.95 32.46 40.71
N LYS A 18 -35.89 32.83 39.82
CA LYS A 18 -35.55 33.39 38.50
C LYS A 18 -35.07 34.85 38.59
N ARG A 19 -34.03 35.22 37.83
CA ARG A 19 -33.95 36.52 37.14
C ARG A 19 -33.93 36.28 35.62
N LYS A 20 -34.52 37.19 34.83
CA LYS A 20 -34.88 36.93 33.42
C LYS A 20 -33.76 37.32 32.44
N GLY A 21 -33.07 36.31 31.89
CA GLY A 21 -32.57 36.37 30.51
C GLY A 21 -33.63 35.87 29.51
N LYS A 22 -33.49 36.16 28.21
CA LYS A 22 -34.32 35.54 27.15
C LYS A 22 -33.75 34.16 26.77
N GLU A 23 -33.93 33.20 27.66
CA GLU A 23 -33.52 31.81 27.39
C GLU A 23 -34.33 31.18 26.25
N VAL A 24 -33.69 30.27 25.51
CA VAL A 24 -34.35 29.37 24.58
C VAL A 24 -35.00 28.26 25.41
N CYS A 25 -36.30 28.01 25.25
CA CYS A 25 -36.98 26.95 26.00
C CYS A 25 -36.35 25.58 25.73
N ILE A 26 -35.70 25.01 26.75
CA ILE A 26 -35.26 23.62 26.79
C ILE A 26 -36.30 22.84 27.60
N GLU A 27 -37.20 22.14 26.90
CA GLU A 27 -38.17 21.24 27.52
C GLU A 27 -37.65 19.79 27.49
N ARG A 28 -37.48 19.18 28.67
CA ARG A 28 -37.27 17.72 28.80
C ARG A 28 -38.61 17.01 28.67
N ARG A 29 -38.78 16.17 27.65
CA ARG A 29 -39.49 14.86 27.73
C ARG A 29 -39.39 14.08 26.41
N ASP A 30 -38.71 12.94 26.49
CA ASP A 30 -39.27 11.59 26.29
C ASP A 30 -38.24 10.60 26.90
N SER A 31 -38.65 9.40 27.31
CA SER A 31 -37.81 8.43 28.05
C SER A 31 -36.61 7.86 27.27
N VAL A 32 -36.45 8.26 26.00
CA VAL A 32 -35.40 7.78 25.08
C VAL A 32 -34.53 8.95 24.54
N GLY A 33 -34.69 10.17 25.05
CA GLY A 33 -33.73 11.27 24.86
C GLY A 33 -33.59 11.86 23.44
N SER A 34 -34.47 11.53 22.48
CA SER A 34 -34.34 11.98 21.09
C SER A 34 -34.96 13.36 20.83
N TRP A 35 -34.13 14.32 20.42
CA TRP A 35 -34.60 15.68 20.05
C TRP A 35 -35.33 15.68 18.70
N LYS A 36 -36.61 16.06 18.67
CA LYS A 36 -37.40 16.21 17.42
C LYS A 36 -36.86 17.33 16.52
N LEU A 37 -36.90 17.10 15.21
CA LEU A 37 -35.98 17.69 14.21
C LEU A 37 -36.07 19.21 13.96
N LYS A 38 -37.05 19.94 14.54
CA LYS A 38 -37.26 21.36 14.23
C LYS A 38 -36.16 22.28 14.79
N CYS A 39 -35.81 22.14 16.07
CA CYS A 39 -34.97 23.14 16.75
C CYS A 39 -33.50 23.16 16.32
N LYS A 40 -32.94 22.03 15.83
CA LYS A 40 -31.52 21.93 15.43
C LYS A 40 -31.16 22.86 14.27
N GLN A 41 -31.97 22.87 13.22
CA GLN A 41 -31.71 23.73 12.05
C GLN A 41 -31.81 25.21 12.42
N ASP A 42 -32.77 25.57 13.29
CA ASP A 42 -32.94 26.95 13.73
C ASP A 42 -31.84 27.40 14.72
N TRP A 43 -31.25 26.48 15.49
CA TRP A 43 -30.03 26.78 16.27
C TRP A 43 -28.87 27.19 15.37
N ILE A 44 -28.58 26.39 14.33
CA ILE A 44 -27.49 26.69 13.38
C ILE A 44 -27.79 27.97 12.60
N ARG A 45 -29.02 28.15 12.09
CA ARG A 45 -29.45 29.37 11.35
C ARG A 45 -29.29 30.66 12.15
N ARG A 46 -29.39 30.65 13.49
CA ARG A 46 -29.20 31.84 14.33
C ARG A 46 -27.77 32.39 14.28
N ASN A 47 -26.76 31.54 14.07
CA ASN A 47 -25.38 31.97 13.86
C ASN A 47 -24.58 30.88 13.11
N PRO A 48 -24.71 30.76 11.78
CA PRO A 48 -24.18 29.62 11.01
C PRO A 48 -22.64 29.58 10.88
N LYS A 49 -21.93 30.53 11.52
CA LYS A 49 -20.47 30.52 11.66
C LYS A 49 -19.97 30.10 13.04
N LYS A 50 -20.85 30.06 14.05
CA LYS A 50 -20.50 29.67 15.43
C LYS A 50 -21.36 28.58 16.03
N ASN A 51 -22.64 28.46 15.65
CA ASN A 51 -23.57 27.51 16.24
C ASN A 51 -23.53 26.17 15.50
N GLY A 52 -23.31 25.09 16.25
CA GLY A 52 -23.29 23.72 15.73
C GLY A 52 -23.80 22.71 16.75
N LEU A 53 -23.50 21.44 16.47
CA LEU A 53 -23.91 20.29 17.27
C LEU A 53 -22.68 19.47 17.67
N ILE A 54 -22.73 18.82 18.83
CA ILE A 54 -21.86 17.68 19.18
C ILE A 54 -22.71 16.57 19.79
N ARG A 55 -22.19 15.33 19.78
CA ARG A 55 -22.79 14.17 20.45
C ARG A 55 -21.91 13.72 21.61
N LEU A 56 -22.47 13.73 22.81
CA LEU A 56 -21.85 13.20 24.03
C LEU A 56 -22.35 11.77 24.27
N TYR A 57 -21.44 10.84 24.52
CA TYR A 57 -21.71 9.44 24.85
C TYR A 57 -21.59 9.20 26.37
N THR A 58 -22.31 8.22 26.91
CA THR A 58 -22.07 7.76 28.30
C THR A 58 -20.73 7.07 28.43
N ALA A 59 -20.15 7.04 29.64
CA ALA A 59 -18.86 6.38 29.89
C ALA A 59 -18.79 4.92 29.40
N ASN A 60 -19.89 4.15 29.50
CA ASN A 60 -19.98 2.78 28.99
C ASN A 60 -20.25 2.67 27.47
N SER A 61 -20.25 3.78 26.73
CA SER A 61 -20.50 3.88 25.28
C SER A 61 -21.87 3.41 24.76
N GLU A 62 -22.80 2.98 25.63
CA GLU A 62 -24.12 2.46 25.23
C GLU A 62 -25.09 3.53 24.73
N LYS A 63 -25.09 4.71 25.38
CA LYS A 63 -26.09 5.76 25.18
C LYS A 63 -25.41 7.05 24.75
N SER A 64 -26.14 7.92 24.06
CA SER A 64 -25.62 9.23 23.67
C SER A 64 -26.71 10.29 23.53
N THR A 65 -26.33 11.54 23.74
CA THR A 65 -27.18 12.72 23.65
C THR A 65 -26.51 13.74 22.73
N VAL A 66 -27.27 14.30 21.79
CA VAL A 66 -26.81 15.43 20.96
C VAL A 66 -27.12 16.73 21.70
N ILE A 67 -26.16 17.65 21.75
CA ILE A 67 -26.34 18.99 22.33
C ILE A 67 -26.09 20.09 21.30
N CYS A 68 -26.77 21.22 21.50
CA CYS A 68 -26.59 22.44 20.70
C CYS A 68 -25.62 23.38 21.44
N ILE A 69 -24.47 23.66 20.82
CA ILE A 69 -23.44 24.54 21.39
C ILE A 69 -22.84 25.50 20.33
N SER A 70 -22.01 26.42 20.78
CA SER A 70 -21.26 27.38 19.97
C SER A 70 -19.75 27.13 19.97
N MET A 71 -19.03 27.72 19.01
CA MET A 71 -17.57 27.66 18.88
C MET A 71 -16.79 28.34 20.02
N ASP A 72 -17.47 29.11 20.86
CA ASP A 72 -16.88 29.77 22.02
C ASP A 72 -17.20 29.07 23.35
N GLU A 73 -18.23 28.22 23.41
CA GLU A 73 -18.56 27.47 24.62
C GLU A 73 -17.47 26.45 24.96
N THR A 74 -17.01 26.55 26.20
CA THR A 74 -15.93 25.78 26.79
C THR A 74 -16.43 24.53 27.50
N VAL A 75 -15.54 23.58 27.80
CA VAL A 75 -15.87 22.39 28.59
C VAL A 75 -16.40 22.76 29.96
N GLY A 76 -15.84 23.77 30.64
CA GLY A 76 -16.32 24.24 31.94
C GLY A 76 -17.78 24.70 31.90
N GLU A 77 -18.12 25.55 30.93
CA GLU A 77 -19.50 26.03 30.73
C GLU A 77 -20.45 24.89 30.37
N ILE A 78 -20.01 23.91 29.58
CA ILE A 78 -20.83 22.73 29.22
C ILE A 78 -21.03 21.80 30.44
N CYS A 79 -20.01 21.62 31.27
CA CYS A 79 -20.06 20.85 32.50
C CYS A 79 -21.05 21.45 33.52
N GLU A 80 -20.98 22.77 33.76
CA GLU A 80 -21.93 23.49 34.61
C GLU A 80 -23.36 23.40 34.06
N LYS A 81 -23.55 23.65 32.76
CA LYS A 81 -24.84 23.65 32.06
C LYS A 81 -25.53 22.28 31.98
N LEU A 82 -24.79 21.18 32.16
CA LEU A 82 -25.29 19.81 32.08
C LEU A 82 -25.19 19.01 33.39
N GLU A 83 -24.63 19.59 34.45
CA GLU A 83 -24.40 18.94 35.76
C GLU A 83 -23.50 17.69 35.64
N ILE A 84 -22.39 17.78 34.88
CA ILE A 84 -21.42 16.67 34.65
C ILE A 84 -19.98 17.06 35.04
N ASN A 85 -19.20 16.11 35.56
CA ASN A 85 -17.88 16.41 36.13
C ASN A 85 -16.82 16.73 35.07
N SER A 86 -16.78 15.98 33.97
CA SER A 86 -15.76 16.11 32.93
C SER A 86 -16.20 15.64 31.56
N ILE A 87 -15.49 16.08 30.52
CA ILE A 87 -15.66 15.61 29.14
C ILE A 87 -14.34 15.00 28.67
N TYR A 88 -14.41 13.77 28.21
CA TYR A 88 -13.29 13.06 27.57
C TYR A 88 -13.46 13.06 26.05
N VAL A 89 -12.36 13.02 25.30
CA VAL A 89 -12.36 12.91 23.84
C VAL A 89 -11.51 11.74 23.36
N GLN A 90 -12.01 11.06 22.34
CA GLN A 90 -11.30 10.09 21.50
C GLN A 90 -11.31 10.61 20.06
N ILE A 91 -10.20 10.50 19.34
CA ILE A 91 -10.12 10.89 17.92
C ILE A 91 -9.72 9.63 17.14
N GLY A 92 -10.51 9.22 16.15
CA GLY A 92 -10.36 7.92 15.49
C GLY A 92 -10.38 6.76 16.50
N ASN A 93 -9.30 5.98 16.54
CA ASN A 93 -8.97 5.10 17.66
C ASN A 93 -7.59 5.42 18.25
N LEU A 94 -7.26 6.72 18.33
CA LEU A 94 -6.18 7.25 19.16
C LEU A 94 -6.57 7.25 20.65
N HIS A 95 -5.60 7.62 21.47
CA HIS A 95 -5.73 7.78 22.92
C HIS A 95 -6.92 8.64 23.34
N ILE A 96 -7.46 8.26 24.48
CA ILE A 96 -8.57 8.91 25.16
C ILE A 96 -7.98 9.86 26.18
N ARG A 97 -8.40 11.13 26.14
CA ARG A 97 -7.91 12.17 27.04
C ARG A 97 -9.05 12.98 27.61
N GLN A 98 -8.93 13.37 28.88
CA GLN A 98 -9.77 14.41 29.45
C GLN A 98 -9.52 15.74 28.70
N LEU A 99 -10.56 16.52 28.47
CA LEU A 99 -10.43 17.90 28.02
C LEU A 99 -10.31 18.83 29.23
N VAL A 100 -9.39 19.79 29.16
CA VAL A 100 -9.28 20.89 30.13
C VAL A 100 -10.50 21.82 30.05
N CYS A 101 -10.80 22.55 31.12
CA CYS A 101 -11.99 23.38 31.25
C CYS A 101 -12.14 24.40 30.10
N GLU A 102 -11.04 24.96 29.62
CA GLU A 102 -10.96 26.00 28.59
C GLU A 102 -11.07 25.44 27.15
N ALA A 103 -11.02 24.10 27.00
CA ALA A 103 -11.12 23.47 25.69
C ALA A 103 -12.50 23.72 25.07
N ARG A 104 -12.55 23.78 23.73
CA ARG A 104 -13.76 24.10 22.95
C ARG A 104 -14.16 22.88 22.10
N PRO A 105 -15.11 22.04 22.56
CA PRO A 105 -15.41 20.77 21.90
C PRO A 105 -15.87 20.90 20.45
N LEU A 106 -16.71 21.89 20.13
CA LEU A 106 -17.15 22.14 18.76
C LEU A 106 -16.01 22.59 17.85
N TRP A 107 -15.08 23.42 18.35
CA TRP A 107 -13.89 23.80 17.59
C TRP A 107 -13.02 22.57 17.27
N LEU A 108 -12.78 21.70 18.27
CA LEU A 108 -11.99 20.47 18.08
C LEU A 108 -12.65 19.48 17.11
N GLN A 109 -13.98 19.31 17.18
CA GLN A 109 -14.73 18.51 16.20
C GLN A 109 -14.57 19.06 14.78
N ASN A 110 -14.66 20.38 14.64
CA ASN A 110 -14.61 21.04 13.34
C ASN A 110 -13.19 21.04 12.75
N ASP A 111 -12.15 21.13 13.58
CA ASP A 111 -10.73 21.02 13.22
C ASP A 111 -10.35 19.61 12.72
N VAL A 112 -10.79 18.56 13.43
CA VAL A 112 -10.65 17.17 12.98
C VAL A 112 -11.39 16.94 11.65
N LEU A 113 -12.62 17.46 11.51
CA LEU A 113 -13.37 17.33 10.28
C LEU A 113 -12.76 18.12 9.11
N ALA A 114 -12.24 19.32 9.34
CA ALA A 114 -11.49 20.09 8.35
C ALA A 114 -10.22 19.33 7.92
N THR A 115 -9.48 18.73 8.86
CA THR A 115 -8.31 17.88 8.58
C THR A 115 -8.69 16.67 7.70
N VAL A 116 -9.80 15.99 7.98
CA VAL A 116 -10.35 14.91 7.14
C VAL A 116 -10.72 15.39 5.72
N GLY A 117 -11.00 16.70 5.56
CA GLY A 117 -11.28 17.38 4.29
C GLY A 117 -12.63 18.10 4.22
N HIS A 118 -13.32 18.34 5.34
CA HIS A 118 -14.62 19.02 5.35
C HIS A 118 -14.47 20.55 5.48
N ASP A 119 -14.12 21.23 4.39
CA ASP A 119 -13.89 22.68 4.40
C ASP A 119 -15.19 23.52 4.59
N ASN A 120 -16.37 22.95 4.29
CA ASN A 120 -17.64 23.68 4.38
C ASN A 120 -18.17 23.72 5.83
N ILE A 121 -17.98 24.87 6.48
CA ILE A 121 -18.38 25.11 7.86
C ILE A 121 -19.87 24.83 8.13
N GLN A 122 -20.79 25.07 7.18
CA GLN A 122 -22.23 24.85 7.42
C GLN A 122 -22.59 23.36 7.46
N ASP A 123 -21.98 22.55 6.58
CA ASP A 123 -22.11 21.09 6.65
C ASP A 123 -21.52 20.57 7.96
N VAL A 124 -20.30 20.98 8.30
CA VAL A 124 -19.58 20.58 9.53
C VAL A 124 -20.38 20.87 10.80
N MET A 125 -20.93 22.08 10.95
CA MET A 125 -21.75 22.47 12.10
C MET A 125 -23.01 21.59 12.27
N SER A 126 -23.52 21.04 11.17
CA SER A 126 -24.68 20.13 11.16
C SER A 126 -24.34 18.66 11.42
N MET A 127 -23.10 18.24 11.09
CA MET A 127 -22.71 16.83 11.12
C MET A 127 -22.61 16.21 12.52
N GLY A 128 -22.44 17.03 13.57
CA GLY A 128 -22.23 16.59 14.95
C GLY A 128 -23.38 15.80 15.60
N ASP A 129 -24.49 15.55 14.90
CA ASP A 129 -25.53 14.61 15.34
C ASP A 129 -25.40 13.19 14.76
N SER A 130 -24.48 12.96 13.81
CA SER A 130 -24.23 11.67 13.15
C SER A 130 -23.55 10.66 14.08
N GLU A 131 -24.14 9.48 14.23
CA GLU A 131 -23.63 8.39 15.09
C GLU A 131 -22.36 7.74 14.55
N TYR A 132 -22.13 7.87 13.24
CA TYR A 132 -20.93 7.41 12.57
C TYR A 132 -19.70 8.26 12.90
N LEU A 133 -19.87 9.50 13.37
CA LEU A 133 -18.73 10.34 13.75
C LEU A 133 -17.89 9.73 14.86
N ARG A 134 -18.44 8.86 15.73
CA ARG A 134 -17.66 8.26 16.84
C ARG A 134 -16.40 7.50 16.41
N PHE A 135 -16.34 7.08 15.14
CA PHE A 135 -15.17 6.41 14.55
C PHE A 135 -14.13 7.38 13.97
N THR A 136 -14.36 8.70 14.09
CA THR A 136 -13.50 9.81 13.64
C THR A 136 -13.25 10.80 14.78
N ILE A 137 -14.27 11.17 15.56
CA ILE A 137 -14.16 11.84 16.87
C ILE A 137 -15.37 11.51 17.75
N CYS A 138 -15.13 11.17 19.01
CA CYS A 138 -16.13 10.82 20.01
C CYS A 138 -15.89 11.61 21.30
N PHE A 139 -16.95 12.15 21.90
CA PHE A 139 -16.90 12.80 23.21
C PHE A 139 -17.67 11.96 24.23
N PHE A 140 -17.09 11.76 25.42
CA PHE A 140 -17.69 11.00 26.51
C PHE A 140 -17.98 11.91 27.72
N VAL A 141 -19.08 11.63 28.40
CA VAL A 141 -19.37 12.14 29.75
C VAL A 141 -18.58 11.28 30.74
N ASP A 142 -17.63 11.92 31.42
CA ASP A 142 -16.62 11.30 32.29
C ASP A 142 -15.75 10.22 31.61
N CYS A 143 -14.78 9.67 32.35
CA CYS A 143 -13.79 8.74 31.81
C CYS A 143 -14.50 7.46 31.29
N PRO A 144 -14.35 7.11 30.00
CA PRO A 144 -15.06 5.96 29.45
C PRO A 144 -14.58 4.64 30.06
N VAL A 145 -15.54 3.83 30.48
CA VAL A 145 -15.34 2.51 31.09
C VAL A 145 -15.55 1.46 30.03
N PHE A 146 -14.44 1.05 29.39
CA PHE A 146 -14.45 -0.12 28.51
C PHE A 146 -14.55 -1.37 29.37
N HIS A 147 -15.75 -1.94 29.40
CA HIS A 147 -16.03 -3.18 30.09
C HIS A 147 -15.05 -4.28 29.63
N LEU A 148 -14.27 -4.83 30.56
CA LEU A 148 -13.30 -5.91 30.32
C LEU A 148 -14.00 -7.28 30.19
N ASP A 149 -15.19 -7.32 29.60
CA ASP A 149 -16.08 -8.47 29.61
C ASP A 149 -15.50 -9.67 28.85
N ASP A 150 -14.78 -9.43 27.74
CA ASP A 150 -14.01 -10.46 27.01
C ASP A 150 -13.00 -11.21 27.90
N ASN A 151 -12.41 -10.52 28.88
CA ASN A 151 -11.42 -11.12 29.78
C ASN A 151 -12.08 -11.86 30.96
N GLY A 152 -13.37 -11.64 31.22
CA GLY A 152 -14.14 -12.44 32.17
C GLY A 152 -13.72 -12.31 33.64
N PHE A 153 -13.08 -11.21 34.07
CA PHE A 153 -12.77 -11.00 35.50
C PHE A 153 -13.92 -10.32 36.28
N ALA A 154 -14.69 -9.44 35.64
CA ALA A 154 -15.64 -8.56 36.33
C ALA A 154 -17.00 -9.19 36.69
N SER A 155 -17.52 -10.15 35.91
CA SER A 155 -18.84 -10.73 36.22
C SER A 155 -18.80 -11.58 37.50
N ILE A 156 -19.57 -11.16 38.50
CA ILE A 156 -19.80 -11.91 39.74
C ILE A 156 -20.56 -13.18 39.36
N LEU A 157 -20.07 -14.36 39.74
CA LEU A 157 -20.89 -15.58 39.69
C LEU A 157 -21.52 -15.81 41.06
N LEU A 158 -22.82 -16.10 41.05
CA LEU A 158 -23.63 -16.41 42.23
C LEU A 158 -24.30 -17.75 41.98
N SER A 159 -24.10 -18.71 42.89
CA SER A 159 -24.78 -20.01 42.85
C SER A 159 -25.05 -20.52 44.26
N VAL A 160 -25.94 -21.50 44.40
CA VAL A 160 -26.22 -22.17 45.67
C VAL A 160 -25.75 -23.62 45.56
N CYS A 161 -24.66 -23.92 46.24
CA CYS A 161 -23.88 -25.14 46.04
C CYS A 161 -23.90 -26.02 47.29
N LEU A 162 -23.61 -27.32 47.13
CA LEU A 162 -23.20 -28.17 48.23
C LEU A 162 -21.67 -28.11 48.39
N ILE A 163 -21.22 -27.80 49.60
CA ILE A 163 -19.81 -27.69 49.99
C ILE A 163 -19.42 -28.85 50.90
N LYS A 164 -18.27 -29.49 50.64
CA LYS A 164 -17.67 -30.51 51.49
C LYS A 164 -16.16 -30.26 51.62
N LYS A 165 -15.64 -30.22 52.85
CA LYS A 165 -14.21 -29.98 53.13
C LYS A 165 -13.47 -31.27 53.51
N SER A 166 -12.15 -31.29 53.31
CA SER A 166 -11.24 -32.31 53.84
C SER A 166 -11.14 -32.21 55.37
N GLY A 167 -11.56 -33.25 56.08
CA GLY A 167 -11.49 -33.30 57.55
C GLY A 167 -12.16 -34.55 58.14
N LEU A 168 -12.15 -34.68 59.46
CA LEU A 168 -12.62 -35.86 60.20
C LEU A 168 -14.14 -36.09 60.14
N LEU A 169 -14.95 -35.09 59.76
CA LEU A 169 -16.42 -35.20 59.64
C LEU A 169 -16.89 -34.79 58.24
N GLN A 170 -16.96 -35.77 57.34
CA GLN A 170 -17.20 -35.56 55.91
C GLN A 170 -18.69 -35.45 55.51
N LYS A 171 -19.36 -34.35 55.90
CA LYS A 171 -20.73 -34.04 55.44
C LYS A 171 -20.74 -32.93 54.36
N TRP A 172 -21.70 -33.01 53.44
CA TRP A 172 -22.03 -31.91 52.51
C TRP A 172 -22.93 -30.89 53.21
N SER A 173 -22.76 -29.60 52.90
CA SER A 173 -23.52 -28.48 53.47
C SER A 173 -23.97 -27.51 52.36
N LYS A 174 -25.23 -27.04 52.38
CA LYS A 174 -25.70 -26.08 51.36
C LYS A 174 -25.26 -24.66 51.74
N LYS A 175 -24.56 -23.97 50.84
CA LYS A 175 -24.05 -22.60 51.03
C LYS A 175 -24.29 -21.76 49.78
N LYS A 176 -24.53 -20.46 49.95
CA LYS A 176 -24.54 -19.49 48.85
C LYS A 176 -23.10 -19.11 48.53
N CYS A 177 -22.68 -19.35 47.30
CA CYS A 177 -21.32 -19.15 46.83
C CYS A 177 -21.27 -17.90 45.94
N ILE A 178 -20.29 -17.04 46.19
CA ILE A 178 -20.06 -15.81 45.41
C ILE A 178 -18.61 -15.80 44.93
N LEU A 179 -18.38 -15.85 43.62
CA LEU A 179 -17.06 -15.69 43.00
C LEU A 179 -16.90 -14.25 42.51
N PHE A 180 -15.92 -13.54 43.07
CA PHE A 180 -15.58 -12.16 42.72
C PHE A 180 -14.08 -11.88 42.95
N ASN A 181 -13.44 -11.19 42.01
CA ASN A 181 -12.04 -10.72 42.09
C ASN A 181 -11.04 -11.78 42.63
N GLY A 182 -11.11 -13.01 42.13
CA GLY A 182 -10.19 -14.10 42.53
C GLY A 182 -10.47 -14.74 43.90
N THR A 183 -11.62 -14.45 44.52
CA THR A 183 -12.07 -15.04 45.79
C THR A 183 -13.43 -15.72 45.63
N ILE A 184 -13.66 -16.79 46.40
CA ILE A 184 -15.00 -17.39 46.59
C ILE A 184 -15.41 -17.19 48.04
N ARG A 185 -16.49 -16.44 48.27
CA ARG A 185 -17.14 -16.32 49.59
C ARG A 185 -18.21 -17.40 49.74
N LEU A 186 -18.14 -18.17 50.81
CA LEU A 186 -19.03 -19.29 51.13
C LEU A 186 -19.96 -18.93 52.29
N ILE A 187 -21.10 -18.34 51.96
CA ILE A 187 -22.09 -17.82 52.91
C ILE A 187 -22.97 -18.95 53.42
N THR A 188 -23.10 -19.05 54.74
CA THR A 188 -23.95 -20.05 55.41
C THR A 188 -25.39 -19.54 55.50
N PHE A 189 -26.39 -20.35 55.15
CA PHE A 189 -27.79 -19.99 55.38
C PHE A 189 -28.10 -20.03 56.88
N LYS A 190 -28.33 -18.87 57.48
CA LYS A 190 -28.98 -18.68 58.78
C LYS A 190 -30.20 -17.79 58.59
N ASP A 191 -31.24 -18.01 59.39
CA ASP A 191 -32.45 -17.19 59.34
C ASP A 191 -32.20 -15.79 59.93
N LYS A 192 -32.54 -14.76 59.13
CA LYS A 192 -32.78 -13.36 59.55
C LYS A 192 -31.60 -12.57 60.16
N GLU A 193 -30.59 -12.26 59.36
CA GLU A 193 -29.83 -11.01 59.51
C GLU A 193 -29.64 -10.35 58.14
N GLU A 194 -30.17 -9.14 57.94
CA GLU A 194 -30.11 -8.42 56.64
C GLU A 194 -28.81 -7.62 56.45
N ASN A 195 -28.08 -7.35 57.53
CA ASN A 195 -26.81 -6.64 57.53
C ASN A 195 -25.64 -7.62 57.33
N GLY A 196 -25.40 -8.01 56.07
CA GLY A 196 -24.58 -9.18 55.71
C GLY A 196 -23.08 -9.14 56.03
N LEU A 197 -22.70 -9.53 57.25
CA LEU A 197 -21.34 -10.01 57.60
C LEU A 197 -21.39 -10.98 58.79
N SER A 198 -21.72 -12.26 58.52
CA SER A 198 -21.66 -13.30 59.56
C SER A 198 -20.19 -13.68 59.86
N PRO A 199 -19.79 -13.90 61.13
CA PRO A 199 -18.46 -14.39 61.46
C PRO A 199 -18.19 -15.82 60.96
N ASP A 200 -19.23 -16.55 60.52
CA ASP A 200 -19.14 -17.90 59.92
C ASP A 200 -19.02 -17.88 58.38
N ASP A 201 -18.85 -16.71 57.76
CA ASP A 201 -18.62 -16.57 56.32
C ASP A 201 -17.16 -16.89 55.96
N GLU A 202 -16.95 -17.90 55.12
CA GLU A 202 -15.61 -18.39 54.79
C GLU A 202 -15.16 -17.85 53.43
N ILE A 203 -13.99 -17.19 53.36
CA ILE A 203 -13.43 -16.66 52.11
C ILE A 203 -12.28 -17.57 51.63
N LEU A 204 -12.49 -18.24 50.50
CA LEU A 204 -11.46 -19.00 49.79
C LEU A 204 -10.73 -18.07 48.81
N LEU A 205 -9.43 -17.86 49.03
CA LEU A 205 -8.57 -17.20 48.05
C LEU A 205 -8.13 -18.22 46.99
N LEU A 206 -8.59 -18.06 45.75
CA LEU A 206 -8.20 -18.95 44.63
C LEU A 206 -6.68 -18.94 44.40
N THR A 207 -5.98 -17.89 44.82
CA THR A 207 -4.52 -17.81 44.76
C THR A 207 -3.80 -18.89 45.57
N LYS A 208 -4.44 -19.50 46.59
CA LYS A 208 -3.87 -20.60 47.39
C LYS A 208 -4.23 -21.99 46.88
N LEU A 209 -5.13 -22.09 45.90
CA LEU A 209 -5.85 -23.31 45.53
C LEU A 209 -5.58 -23.69 44.07
N THR A 210 -5.29 -24.96 43.78
CA THR A 210 -5.41 -25.53 42.44
C THR A 210 -6.86 -25.99 42.21
N SER A 211 -7.35 -25.88 40.98
CA SER A 211 -8.72 -26.24 40.60
C SER A 211 -8.76 -27.39 39.61
N GLU A 212 -9.59 -28.40 39.86
CA GLU A 212 -9.87 -29.51 38.96
C GLU A 212 -11.36 -29.92 39.00
N ILE A 213 -11.86 -30.56 37.94
CA ILE A 213 -13.16 -31.26 38.00
C ILE A 213 -12.91 -32.65 38.59
N TYR A 214 -13.68 -33.01 39.62
CA TYR A 214 -13.49 -34.21 40.41
C TYR A 214 -14.80 -35.00 40.54
N ASP A 215 -14.76 -36.31 40.27
CA ASP A 215 -15.90 -37.20 40.42
C ASP A 215 -16.10 -37.61 41.90
N SER A 216 -17.25 -37.23 42.46
CA SER A 216 -17.59 -37.46 43.87
C SER A 216 -18.79 -38.41 44.02
N SER A 217 -19.15 -38.77 45.26
CA SER A 217 -20.39 -39.51 45.55
C SER A 217 -21.70 -38.76 45.26
N LYS A 218 -21.62 -37.53 44.75
CA LYS A 218 -22.73 -36.74 44.18
C LYS A 218 -22.63 -36.57 42.66
N GLY A 219 -21.66 -37.21 42.00
CA GLY A 219 -21.26 -36.92 40.62
C GLY A 219 -20.16 -35.85 40.55
N LYS A 220 -19.98 -35.27 39.36
CA LYS A 220 -18.94 -34.27 39.09
C LYS A 220 -19.10 -33.03 39.97
N CYS A 221 -18.01 -32.56 40.52
CA CYS A 221 -17.92 -31.36 41.34
C CYS A 221 -16.60 -30.63 41.05
N LEU A 222 -16.52 -29.36 41.43
CA LEU A 222 -15.29 -28.58 41.40
C LEU A 222 -14.49 -28.88 42.67
N LYS A 223 -13.24 -29.32 42.54
CA LYS A 223 -12.31 -29.49 43.65
C LYS A 223 -11.30 -28.35 43.65
N LEU A 224 -11.16 -27.70 44.80
CA LEU A 224 -10.18 -26.66 45.08
C LEU A 224 -9.22 -27.16 46.15
N ALA A 225 -7.92 -27.28 45.87
CA ALA A 225 -6.95 -27.93 46.76
C ALA A 225 -5.71 -27.06 47.08
N GLU A 226 -5.30 -27.00 48.34
CA GLU A 226 -4.06 -26.36 48.77
C GLU A 226 -2.85 -27.31 48.65
N LYS A 227 -1.64 -26.74 48.57
CA LYS A 227 -0.37 -27.51 48.50
C LYS A 227 -0.11 -28.42 49.70
N ASN A 228 -0.84 -28.25 50.81
CA ASN A 228 -0.76 -29.09 52.01
C ASN A 228 -1.72 -30.32 51.97
N GLY A 229 -2.48 -30.49 50.89
CA GLY A 229 -3.44 -31.60 50.71
C GLY A 229 -4.86 -31.31 51.21
N GLN A 230 -5.10 -30.19 51.91
CA GLN A 230 -6.46 -29.76 52.23
C GLN A 230 -7.21 -29.39 50.96
N HIS A 231 -8.52 -29.66 50.92
CA HIS A 231 -9.35 -29.36 49.76
C HIS A 231 -10.82 -29.10 50.11
N VAL A 232 -11.49 -28.38 49.21
CA VAL A 232 -12.92 -28.10 49.23
C VAL A 232 -13.53 -28.62 47.94
N LEU A 233 -14.57 -29.45 48.04
CA LEU A 233 -15.43 -29.85 46.93
C LEU A 233 -16.66 -28.94 46.90
N ILE A 234 -16.98 -28.44 45.71
CA ILE A 234 -18.13 -27.58 45.41
C ILE A 234 -18.96 -28.29 44.35
N TRP A 235 -20.12 -28.82 44.74
CA TRP A 235 -21.06 -29.48 43.85
C TRP A 235 -22.24 -28.55 43.54
N PHE A 236 -22.59 -28.44 42.26
CA PHE A 236 -23.61 -27.55 41.74
C PHE A 236 -24.86 -28.35 41.37
N GLU A 237 -26.04 -27.77 41.55
CA GLU A 237 -27.31 -28.42 41.19
C GLU A 237 -27.54 -28.45 39.66
N ASP A 238 -26.89 -27.54 38.91
CA ASP A 238 -26.83 -27.52 37.45
C ASP A 238 -25.40 -27.85 36.93
N PRO A 239 -25.22 -28.85 36.04
CA PRO A 239 -23.95 -29.12 35.36
C PRO A 239 -23.40 -27.95 34.52
N GLY A 240 -24.25 -27.05 34.02
CA GLY A 240 -23.83 -25.83 33.33
C GLY A 240 -23.03 -24.91 34.23
N ASP A 241 -23.54 -24.67 35.45
CA ASP A 241 -22.90 -23.85 36.48
C ASP A 241 -21.50 -24.37 36.83
N LEU A 242 -21.33 -25.69 36.97
CA LEU A 242 -20.02 -26.31 37.23
C LEU A 242 -18.97 -25.95 36.16
N ASN A 243 -19.34 -26.00 34.88
CA ASN A 243 -18.44 -25.69 33.78
C ASN A 243 -18.09 -24.20 33.75
N ILE A 244 -19.09 -23.32 33.91
CA ILE A 244 -18.92 -21.86 33.92
C ILE A 244 -18.01 -21.45 35.10
N TRP A 245 -18.23 -22.00 36.29
CA TRP A 245 -17.39 -21.73 37.46
C TRP A 245 -15.96 -22.27 37.29
N TYR A 246 -15.78 -23.50 36.76
CA TYR A 246 -14.46 -24.08 36.54
C TYR A 246 -13.63 -23.27 35.52
N GLU A 247 -14.23 -22.88 34.39
CA GLU A 247 -13.58 -22.04 33.38
C GLU A 247 -13.19 -20.67 33.96
N LYS A 248 -14.12 -20.02 34.67
CA LYS A 248 -13.92 -18.73 35.34
C LYS A 248 -12.77 -18.77 36.36
N ILE A 249 -12.74 -19.79 37.21
CA ILE A 249 -11.70 -19.97 38.25
C ILE A 249 -10.34 -20.23 37.63
N SER A 250 -10.29 -21.02 36.55
CA SER A 250 -9.07 -21.30 35.80
C SER A 250 -8.50 -20.02 35.17
N LYS A 251 -9.36 -19.15 34.62
CA LYS A 251 -8.96 -17.82 34.11
C LYS A 251 -8.48 -16.86 35.21
N CYS A 252 -9.02 -16.96 36.44
CA CYS A 252 -8.57 -16.13 37.57
C CYS A 252 -7.18 -16.49 38.12
N GLN A 253 -6.61 -17.65 37.80
CA GLN A 253 -5.27 -18.05 38.21
C GLN A 253 -4.21 -17.45 37.26
N MET A 254 -3.91 -16.15 37.45
CA MET A 254 -3.13 -15.38 36.47
C MET A 254 -1.71 -15.92 36.20
N VAL A 255 -1.36 -15.90 34.91
CA VAL A 255 -0.08 -16.30 34.31
C VAL A 255 0.98 -15.20 34.55
N PRO A 256 2.30 -15.49 34.60
CA PRO A 256 3.37 -14.47 34.67
C PRO A 256 3.42 -13.48 33.49
N ASN A 257 2.59 -13.65 32.47
CA ASN A 257 2.40 -12.74 31.34
C ASN A 257 1.03 -12.06 31.47
N CYS A 258 1.00 -10.73 31.44
CA CYS A 258 -0.23 -9.93 31.44
C CYS A 258 -0.31 -9.10 30.15
N ASP A 259 -1.41 -9.21 29.40
CA ASP A 259 -1.66 -8.40 28.22
C ASP A 259 -2.96 -7.59 28.38
N LEU A 260 -2.80 -6.28 28.34
CA LEU A 260 -3.85 -5.26 28.44
C LEU A 260 -3.73 -4.27 27.28
N SER A 261 -3.10 -4.66 26.17
CA SER A 261 -2.97 -3.82 24.98
C SER A 261 -4.29 -3.64 24.22
N ASP A 262 -4.40 -2.55 23.44
CA ASP A 262 -5.62 -2.16 22.70
C ASP A 262 -6.88 -1.97 23.60
N ARG A 263 -6.72 -1.61 24.89
CA ARG A 263 -7.83 -1.45 25.86
C ARG A 263 -8.20 0.01 26.19
N PHE A 264 -7.53 0.99 25.58
CA PHE A 264 -7.76 2.43 25.79
C PHE A 264 -7.62 2.94 27.24
N LEU A 265 -6.97 2.17 28.12
CA LEU A 265 -6.85 2.44 29.56
C LEU A 265 -6.16 3.79 29.85
N VAL A 266 -6.79 4.65 30.65
CA VAL A 266 -6.14 5.87 31.20
C VAL A 266 -5.36 5.53 32.48
N HIS A 267 -5.88 4.57 33.27
CA HIS A 267 -5.22 4.01 34.44
C HIS A 267 -5.26 2.47 34.39
N LEU A 268 -4.27 1.84 35.00
CA LEU A 268 -4.19 0.39 35.18
C LEU A 268 -5.21 -0.06 36.24
N PRO A 269 -6.02 -1.11 35.98
CA PRO A 269 -7.02 -1.59 36.93
C PRO A 269 -6.44 -1.92 38.32
N GLU A 270 -7.10 -1.43 39.38
CA GLU A 270 -6.59 -1.51 40.76
C GLU A 270 -6.32 -2.94 41.25
N TYR A 271 -7.06 -3.94 40.74
CA TYR A 271 -6.86 -5.35 41.07
C TYR A 271 -5.46 -5.88 40.72
N LEU A 272 -4.75 -5.22 39.78
CA LEU A 272 -3.37 -5.56 39.42
C LEU A 272 -2.36 -5.25 40.53
N PHE A 273 -2.73 -4.48 41.54
CA PHE A 273 -1.87 -4.10 42.67
C PHE A 273 -2.31 -4.71 44.01
N ALA A 274 -3.49 -5.33 44.05
CA ALA A 274 -4.18 -5.75 45.28
C ALA A 274 -3.70 -7.09 45.89
N ILE A 275 -2.69 -7.76 45.33
CA ILE A 275 -2.34 -9.15 45.70
C ILE A 275 -0.82 -9.32 45.86
N GLU A 276 -0.38 -9.91 46.98
CA GLU A 276 1.04 -10.24 47.24
C GLU A 276 1.68 -11.13 46.15
N LYS A 277 0.87 -11.94 45.46
CA LYS A 277 1.30 -12.78 44.32
C LYS A 277 1.70 -11.99 43.09
N ASN A 278 1.25 -10.74 42.92
CA ASN A 278 1.49 -9.99 41.68
C ASN A 278 2.98 -9.66 41.47
N ARG A 279 3.81 -9.82 42.52
CA ARG A 279 5.28 -9.90 42.42
C ARG A 279 5.82 -10.93 41.43
N SER A 280 5.05 -11.95 41.03
CA SER A 280 5.50 -12.96 40.06
C SER A 280 5.19 -12.64 38.59
N ILE A 281 4.56 -11.49 38.29
CA ILE A 281 4.36 -11.04 36.91
C ILE A 281 5.72 -10.60 36.36
N SER A 282 6.18 -11.27 35.30
CA SER A 282 7.45 -10.97 34.65
C SER A 282 7.30 -10.18 33.35
N ASN A 283 6.16 -10.29 32.67
CA ASN A 283 5.94 -9.64 31.37
C ASN A 283 4.60 -8.90 31.38
N ILE A 284 4.61 -7.60 31.06
CA ILE A 284 3.39 -6.77 30.97
C ILE A 284 3.35 -6.05 29.61
N ASN A 285 2.29 -6.27 28.85
CA ASN A 285 1.99 -5.54 27.61
C ASN A 285 0.84 -4.53 27.83
N LEU A 286 1.16 -3.25 27.70
CA LEU A 286 0.27 -2.09 27.86
C LEU A 286 0.19 -1.23 26.59
N ARG A 287 0.65 -1.77 25.45
CA ARG A 287 0.69 -1.06 24.17
C ARG A 287 -0.70 -0.55 23.76
N ARG A 288 -0.80 0.65 23.15
CA ARG A 288 -2.08 1.19 22.62
C ARG A 288 -3.13 1.39 23.72
N ASN A 289 -2.70 2.07 24.77
CA ASN A 289 -3.54 2.61 25.85
C ASN A 289 -3.31 4.12 25.97
N SER A 290 -3.87 4.76 26.98
CA SER A 290 -3.80 6.21 27.21
C SER A 290 -3.15 6.53 28.57
N LEU A 291 -2.19 5.69 28.99
CA LEU A 291 -1.74 5.62 30.39
C LEU A 291 -0.97 6.86 30.82
N VAL A 292 -1.29 7.38 32.01
CA VAL A 292 -0.65 8.57 32.58
C VAL A 292 0.37 8.25 33.68
N CYS A 293 1.39 9.12 33.77
CA CYS A 293 2.26 9.24 34.94
C CYS A 293 1.65 10.24 35.93
N ARG A 294 2.10 10.23 37.19
CA ARG A 294 1.72 11.24 38.19
C ARG A 294 2.41 12.58 37.89
N ASP A 295 1.67 13.66 38.14
CA ASP A 295 2.15 15.04 38.12
C ASP A 295 2.22 15.63 39.55
N ASN A 296 2.56 16.90 39.68
CA ASN A 296 2.75 17.57 40.98
C ASN A 296 1.47 17.69 41.83
N GLU A 297 0.28 17.58 41.22
CA GLU A 297 -1.01 17.67 41.92
C GLU A 297 -1.49 16.27 42.30
N THR A 298 -1.51 15.34 41.34
CA THR A 298 -1.86 13.93 41.51
C THR A 298 -0.85 13.12 42.31
N ALA A 299 0.37 13.63 42.53
CA ALA A 299 1.35 13.06 43.47
C ALA A 299 0.81 12.94 44.92
N LYS A 300 -0.20 13.73 45.29
CA LYS A 300 -0.89 13.65 46.60
C LYS A 300 -2.04 12.65 46.63
N SER A 301 -2.43 12.07 45.48
CA SER A 301 -3.58 11.17 45.37
C SER A 301 -3.24 9.74 45.78
N MET A 302 -4.05 9.18 46.68
CA MET A 302 -3.95 7.77 47.10
C MET A 302 -4.44 6.78 46.03
N MET A 303 -5.09 7.25 44.97
CA MET A 303 -5.51 6.43 43.83
C MET A 303 -4.31 5.70 43.22
N ILE A 304 -4.47 4.41 42.92
CA ILE A 304 -3.44 3.57 42.28
C ILE A 304 -3.79 3.33 40.80
N GLY A 305 -2.77 3.01 40.00
CA GLY A 305 -2.95 2.65 38.58
C GLY A 305 -2.23 3.57 37.59
N TYR A 306 -1.36 4.45 38.08
CA TYR A 306 -0.46 5.25 37.24
C TYR A 306 0.70 4.37 36.75
N ILE A 307 1.41 4.81 35.71
CA ILE A 307 2.65 4.14 35.26
C ILE A 307 3.67 4.04 36.42
N ASP A 308 3.68 5.03 37.32
CA ASP A 308 4.55 5.05 38.51
C ASP A 308 4.25 3.94 39.52
N ASP A 309 3.04 3.36 39.53
CA ASP A 309 2.72 2.21 40.38
C ASP A 309 3.32 0.90 39.85
N LEU A 310 3.85 0.87 38.62
CA LEU A 310 4.51 -0.32 38.06
C LEU A 310 5.75 -0.76 38.86
N ILE A 311 6.35 0.12 39.67
CA ILE A 311 7.47 -0.22 40.58
C ILE A 311 7.11 -1.31 41.60
N ARG A 312 5.82 -1.61 41.79
CA ARG A 312 5.32 -2.67 42.68
C ARG A 312 5.53 -4.09 42.10
N PHE A 313 5.80 -4.24 40.79
CA PHE A 313 6.03 -5.53 40.13
C PHE A 313 7.50 -5.97 40.21
N THR A 314 7.92 -6.45 41.39
CA THR A 314 9.34 -6.71 41.72
C THR A 314 10.05 -7.82 40.92
N SER A 315 9.39 -8.50 39.98
CA SER A 315 10.02 -9.48 39.07
C SER A 315 9.86 -9.11 37.59
N LEU A 316 9.41 -7.88 37.29
CA LEU A 316 9.13 -7.43 35.93
C LEU A 316 10.40 -7.37 35.08
N LYS A 317 10.38 -8.06 33.93
CA LYS A 317 11.48 -8.24 32.98
C LYS A 317 11.15 -7.64 31.61
N VAL A 318 9.91 -7.78 31.15
CA VAL A 318 9.45 -7.21 29.87
C VAL A 318 8.32 -6.24 30.14
N LEU A 319 8.49 -4.99 29.72
CA LEU A 319 7.46 -3.96 29.80
C LEU A 319 7.27 -3.27 28.44
N ASN A 320 6.07 -3.37 27.89
CA ASN A 320 5.70 -2.70 26.64
C ASN A 320 4.67 -1.58 26.91
N LEU A 321 5.12 -0.34 26.77
CA LEU A 321 4.37 0.91 26.89
C LEU A 321 4.30 1.66 25.53
N ALA A 322 4.53 0.96 24.41
CA ALA A 322 4.50 1.59 23.09
C ALA A 322 3.11 2.18 22.77
N ASP A 323 3.06 3.25 21.98
CA ASP A 323 1.81 3.89 21.54
C ASP A 323 0.90 4.23 22.77
N ASN A 324 1.36 5.16 23.62
CA ASN A 324 0.64 5.67 24.80
C ASN A 324 0.66 7.22 24.90
N ALA A 325 1.13 7.92 23.85
CA ALA A 325 1.33 9.38 23.80
C ALA A 325 2.15 10.01 24.96
N LEU A 326 3.05 9.24 25.59
CA LEU A 326 3.91 9.71 26.67
C LEU A 326 4.86 10.82 26.19
N ARG A 327 4.85 12.00 26.82
CA ARG A 327 5.67 13.17 26.43
C ARG A 327 7.04 13.25 27.13
N SER A 328 7.17 12.51 28.23
CA SER A 328 8.36 12.45 29.09
C SER A 328 8.64 11.00 29.45
N PHE A 329 9.91 10.68 29.73
CA PHE A 329 10.29 9.35 30.18
C PHE A 329 9.78 9.10 31.61
N PRO A 330 9.01 8.02 31.88
CA PRO A 330 8.52 7.71 33.22
C PRO A 330 9.68 7.31 34.16
N THR A 331 10.18 8.27 34.94
CA THR A 331 11.45 8.13 35.68
C THR A 331 11.37 7.08 36.79
N SER A 332 10.17 6.82 37.33
CA SER A 332 9.85 5.72 38.24
C SER A 332 10.27 4.34 37.72
N LEU A 333 10.16 4.08 36.41
CA LEU A 333 10.54 2.80 35.80
C LEU A 333 12.03 2.47 35.96
N THR A 334 12.89 3.46 36.18
CA THR A 334 14.33 3.24 36.42
C THR A 334 14.63 2.52 37.73
N GLN A 335 13.64 2.39 38.63
CA GLN A 335 13.73 1.60 39.86
C GLN A 335 13.51 0.10 39.61
N ILE A 336 12.96 -0.29 38.46
CA ILE A 336 12.65 -1.68 38.10
C ILE A 336 13.90 -2.35 37.48
N VAL A 337 14.95 -2.48 38.28
CA VAL A 337 16.29 -2.98 37.87
C VAL A 337 16.30 -4.41 37.30
N THR A 338 15.19 -5.13 37.41
CA THR A 338 14.94 -6.45 36.80
C THR A 338 14.57 -6.40 35.32
N LEU A 339 14.29 -5.22 34.75
CA LEU A 339 13.93 -5.06 33.34
C LEU A 339 15.06 -5.51 32.40
N ILE A 340 14.70 -6.42 31.49
CA ILE A 340 15.51 -6.94 30.38
C ILE A 340 15.07 -6.29 29.07
N GLU A 341 13.78 -6.01 28.93
CA GLU A 341 13.20 -5.39 27.73
C GLU A 341 12.24 -4.26 28.12
N LEU A 342 12.46 -3.06 27.58
CA LEU A 342 11.60 -1.90 27.76
C LEU A 342 11.26 -1.32 26.38
N ASN A 343 9.98 -1.37 26.02
CA ASN A 343 9.48 -0.77 24.79
C ASN A 343 8.65 0.47 25.10
N LEU A 344 9.13 1.62 24.63
CA LEU A 344 8.50 2.95 24.74
C LEU A 344 8.30 3.57 23.34
N GLY A 345 8.32 2.75 22.27
CA GLY A 345 8.15 3.22 20.90
C GLY A 345 6.80 3.89 20.61
N ASP A 346 6.66 4.61 19.49
CA ASP A 346 5.42 5.27 19.07
C ASP A 346 4.85 6.27 20.12
N ASN A 347 5.71 6.91 20.92
CA ASN A 347 5.32 7.90 21.93
C ASN A 347 5.78 9.33 21.53
N GLN A 348 5.69 10.30 22.43
CA GLN A 348 6.05 11.71 22.21
C GLN A 348 7.25 12.12 23.09
N ILE A 349 8.08 11.16 23.52
CA ILE A 349 9.14 11.38 24.52
C ILE A 349 10.22 12.28 23.91
N SER A 350 10.44 13.42 24.55
CA SER A 350 11.44 14.43 24.15
C SER A 350 12.82 14.23 24.81
N THR A 351 12.85 13.64 26.00
CA THR A 351 14.08 13.36 26.78
C THR A 351 13.98 12.04 27.55
N VAL A 352 15.11 11.34 27.67
CA VAL A 352 15.26 10.15 28.53
C VAL A 352 15.91 10.56 29.86
N ALA A 353 15.37 10.08 30.98
CA ALA A 353 15.87 10.43 32.31
C ALA A 353 17.28 9.87 32.57
N PRO A 354 18.22 10.63 33.16
CA PRO A 354 19.57 10.14 33.45
C PRO A 354 19.63 8.90 34.37
N ALA A 355 18.59 8.65 35.17
CA ALA A 355 18.50 7.43 35.99
C ALA A 355 18.37 6.13 35.17
N ILE A 356 18.24 6.19 33.83
CA ILE A 356 18.18 5.01 32.94
C ILE A 356 19.34 4.02 33.17
N GLY A 357 20.53 4.50 33.53
CA GLY A 357 21.70 3.67 33.83
C GLY A 357 21.53 2.69 35.00
N ASN A 358 20.49 2.86 35.83
CA ASN A 358 20.10 1.90 36.86
C ASN A 358 19.63 0.55 36.27
N LEU A 359 19.13 0.54 35.03
CA LEU A 359 18.61 -0.66 34.37
C LEU A 359 19.73 -1.55 33.80
N LYS A 360 20.63 -2.00 34.68
CA LYS A 360 21.85 -2.77 34.32
C LYS A 360 21.55 -4.16 33.75
N SER A 361 20.31 -4.64 33.88
CA SER A 361 19.81 -5.89 33.28
C SER A 361 19.31 -5.73 31.83
N LEU A 362 19.17 -4.50 31.34
CA LEU A 362 18.47 -4.17 30.10
C LEU A 362 19.26 -4.62 28.86
N LYS A 363 18.61 -5.38 27.98
CA LYS A 363 19.13 -5.90 26.70
C LYS A 363 18.46 -5.25 25.50
N VAL A 364 17.15 -4.99 25.59
CA VAL A 364 16.35 -4.38 24.53
C VAL A 364 15.73 -3.08 25.05
N LEU A 365 16.04 -1.97 24.39
CA LEU A 365 15.41 -0.68 24.62
C LEU A 365 14.86 -0.15 23.30
N ASN A 366 13.53 -0.09 23.18
CA ASN A 366 12.89 0.54 22.03
C ASN A 366 12.43 1.95 22.40
N LEU A 367 13.00 2.94 21.72
CA LEU A 367 12.64 4.36 21.78
C LEU A 367 12.24 4.89 20.39
N GLY A 368 11.92 4.00 19.44
CA GLY A 368 11.56 4.35 18.07
C GLY A 368 10.33 5.26 18.00
N ASN A 369 10.26 6.10 16.97
CA ASN A 369 9.13 7.01 16.73
C ASN A 369 8.74 7.89 17.94
N ASN A 370 9.75 8.48 18.57
CA ASN A 370 9.64 9.47 19.63
C ASN A 370 10.22 10.82 19.15
N TRP A 371 10.34 11.82 20.04
CA TRP A 371 10.84 13.16 19.70
C TRP A 371 12.22 13.45 20.28
N LEU A 372 13.05 12.41 20.49
CA LEU A 372 14.39 12.54 21.06
C LEU A 372 15.34 13.26 20.08
N ALA A 373 16.08 14.24 20.59
CA ALA A 373 17.20 14.89 19.89
C ALA A 373 18.57 14.56 20.52
N THR A 374 18.59 14.06 21.76
CA THR A 374 19.78 13.69 22.54
C THR A 374 19.50 12.48 23.42
N LEU A 375 20.56 11.80 23.90
CA LEU A 375 20.50 10.71 24.88
C LEU A 375 21.39 11.05 26.08
N PRO A 376 21.02 10.64 27.32
CA PRO A 376 21.85 10.88 28.50
C PRO A 376 23.11 9.99 28.49
N PRO A 377 24.29 10.50 28.89
CA PRO A 377 25.52 9.70 28.92
C PRO A 377 25.45 8.44 29.80
N THR A 378 24.63 8.46 30.86
CA THR A 378 24.39 7.32 31.75
C THR A 378 23.72 6.13 31.08
N LEU A 379 23.19 6.26 29.86
CA LEU A 379 22.71 5.12 29.06
C LEU A 379 23.85 4.11 28.77
N GLY A 380 25.12 4.55 28.78
CA GLY A 380 26.28 3.66 28.67
C GLY A 380 26.44 2.68 29.84
N GLU A 381 25.81 2.92 30.99
CA GLU A 381 25.82 1.98 32.12
C GLU A 381 24.97 0.73 31.88
N CYS A 382 24.07 0.76 30.89
CA CYS A 382 23.29 -0.39 30.42
C CYS A 382 24.16 -1.37 29.62
N SER A 383 25.24 -1.87 30.22
CA SER A 383 26.29 -2.71 29.62
C SER A 383 25.82 -4.03 28.99
N GLN A 384 24.55 -4.42 29.18
CA GLN A 384 23.95 -5.62 28.60
C GLN A 384 23.14 -5.33 27.32
N LEU A 385 23.00 -4.07 26.92
CA LEU A 385 22.17 -3.63 25.80
C LEU A 385 22.69 -4.14 24.45
N THR A 386 21.90 -4.98 23.78
CA THR A 386 22.18 -5.55 22.45
C THR A 386 21.32 -4.94 21.35
N VAL A 387 20.13 -4.45 21.69
CA VAL A 387 19.21 -3.78 20.76
C VAL A 387 18.78 -2.41 21.32
N LEU A 388 19.04 -1.37 20.55
CA LEU A 388 18.60 0.01 20.82
C LEU A 388 17.96 0.58 19.56
N ASP A 389 16.62 0.70 19.58
CA ASP A 389 15.86 1.31 18.48
C ASP A 389 15.71 2.81 18.71
N LEU A 390 16.27 3.60 17.79
CA LEU A 390 16.23 5.07 17.76
C LEU A 390 15.62 5.58 16.46
N THR A 391 14.91 4.72 15.70
CA THR A 391 14.30 5.10 14.44
C THR A 391 13.24 6.18 14.64
N PHE A 392 12.93 6.97 13.60
CA PHE A 392 11.87 7.97 13.57
C PHE A 392 11.90 9.02 14.70
N ASN A 393 13.08 9.30 15.25
CA ASN A 393 13.36 10.38 16.21
C ASN A 393 13.81 11.67 15.50
N ARG A 394 14.46 12.59 16.23
CA ARG A 394 14.90 13.93 15.75
C ARG A 394 16.41 14.13 15.91
N PHE A 395 17.20 13.05 15.84
CA PHE A 395 18.66 13.12 15.96
C PHE A 395 19.27 13.78 14.71
N LYS A 396 20.02 14.88 14.89
CA LYS A 396 20.70 15.61 13.80
C LYS A 396 22.11 15.11 13.48
N GLN A 397 22.67 14.31 14.38
CA GLN A 397 23.96 13.63 14.29
C GLN A 397 23.83 12.28 14.99
N VAL A 398 24.77 11.36 14.76
CA VAL A 398 24.84 10.09 15.51
C VAL A 398 25.13 10.40 16.99
N PRO A 399 24.31 9.93 17.97
CA PRO A 399 24.58 10.19 19.38
C PRO A 399 25.88 9.53 19.85
N GLU A 400 26.79 10.31 20.45
CA GLU A 400 28.13 9.84 20.83
C GLU A 400 28.11 8.64 21.79
N ILE A 401 27.06 8.49 22.60
CA ILE A 401 26.90 7.37 23.52
C ILE A 401 26.83 6.00 22.80
N LEU A 402 26.44 5.98 21.52
CA LEU A 402 26.43 4.76 20.71
C LEU A 402 27.83 4.17 20.47
N TYR A 403 28.89 4.98 20.61
CA TYR A 403 30.27 4.53 20.44
C TYR A 403 30.73 3.64 21.62
N GLY A 404 30.20 3.87 22.82
CA GLY A 404 30.49 3.08 24.03
C GLY A 404 29.64 1.81 24.19
N LEU A 405 28.55 1.66 23.43
CA LEU A 405 27.63 0.54 23.53
C LEU A 405 28.09 -0.65 22.67
N HIS A 406 29.27 -1.20 23.01
CA HIS A 406 30.01 -2.20 22.21
C HIS A 406 29.29 -3.55 21.97
N ARG A 407 28.11 -3.77 22.56
CA ARG A 407 27.26 -4.96 22.38
C ARG A 407 26.11 -4.77 21.38
N LEU A 408 25.89 -3.55 20.87
CA LEU A 408 24.91 -3.34 19.82
C LEU A 408 25.39 -3.98 18.50
N GLU A 409 24.57 -4.87 17.95
CA GLU A 409 24.86 -5.50 16.65
C GLU A 409 24.79 -4.47 15.50
N GLY A 410 23.89 -3.49 15.62
CA GLY A 410 23.74 -2.41 14.66
C GLY A 410 23.08 -1.16 15.20
N TRP A 411 23.18 -0.07 14.44
CA TRP A 411 22.54 1.21 14.76
C TRP A 411 21.27 1.41 13.93
N LEU A 412 20.13 1.49 14.63
CA LEU A 412 18.79 1.67 14.06
C LEU A 412 18.42 3.16 14.09
N LEU A 413 18.84 3.90 13.05
CA LEU A 413 18.76 5.38 12.99
C LEU A 413 17.90 5.90 11.83
N ALA A 414 17.15 5.04 11.14
CA ALA A 414 16.27 5.44 10.05
C ALA A 414 15.20 6.47 10.48
N GLY A 415 14.80 7.42 9.63
CA GLY A 415 13.74 8.39 9.92
C GLY A 415 14.15 9.59 10.81
N ASN A 416 15.44 9.84 10.97
CA ASN A 416 15.99 10.95 11.78
C ASN A 416 16.41 12.14 10.91
N GLU A 417 16.99 13.17 11.52
CA GLU A 417 17.44 14.41 10.86
C GLU A 417 18.96 14.39 10.57
N ILE A 418 19.61 13.21 10.51
CA ILE A 418 21.08 13.10 10.44
C ILE A 418 21.60 13.62 9.10
N GLY A 419 22.34 14.74 9.13
CA GLY A 419 22.89 15.38 7.94
C GLY A 419 24.37 15.16 7.67
N ALA A 420 25.15 14.76 8.69
CA ALA A 420 26.59 14.56 8.58
C ALA A 420 27.07 13.47 9.54
N PHE A 421 28.20 12.85 9.19
CA PHE A 421 28.93 11.90 10.03
C PHE A 421 30.22 12.54 10.53
N ASN A 422 30.37 12.64 11.85
CA ASN A 422 31.62 13.03 12.51
C ASN A 422 31.93 12.00 13.60
N LEU A 423 32.95 11.17 13.36
CA LEU A 423 33.25 10.00 14.19
C LEU A 423 34.64 10.12 14.82
N THR A 424 34.65 10.43 16.11
CA THR A 424 35.85 10.56 16.94
C THR A 424 36.35 9.21 17.50
N ALA A 425 35.55 8.14 17.39
CA ALA A 425 35.82 6.83 17.99
C ALA A 425 35.48 5.66 17.04
N VAL A 426 36.05 4.48 17.32
CA VAL A 426 35.84 3.24 16.56
C VAL A 426 34.53 2.55 17.00
N SER A 427 33.76 2.02 16.04
CA SER A 427 32.54 1.26 16.30
C SER A 427 32.65 -0.19 15.81
N ASN A 428 32.03 -1.11 16.55
CA ASN A 428 32.06 -2.55 16.30
C ASN A 428 30.80 -3.07 15.57
N VAL A 429 29.89 -2.19 15.13
CA VAL A 429 28.62 -2.58 14.51
C VAL A 429 28.80 -3.31 13.17
N SER A 430 27.96 -4.32 12.95
CA SER A 430 27.85 -5.02 11.66
C SER A 430 26.79 -4.40 10.74
N SER A 431 25.80 -3.69 11.30
CA SER A 431 24.67 -3.12 10.56
C SER A 431 24.44 -1.64 10.87
N LEU A 432 24.22 -0.82 9.84
CA LEU A 432 23.95 0.62 9.96
C LEU A 432 22.75 1.01 9.09
N ASN A 433 21.65 1.41 9.72
CA ASN A 433 20.41 1.79 9.04
C ASN A 433 20.14 3.29 9.21
N LEU A 434 20.28 4.02 8.11
CA LEU A 434 20.17 5.49 7.98
C LEU A 434 19.09 5.89 6.96
N ARG A 435 18.25 4.95 6.51
CA ARG A 435 17.14 5.19 5.58
C ARG A 435 16.27 6.38 6.03
N LEU A 436 15.82 7.24 5.12
CA LEU A 436 15.03 8.45 5.44
C LEU A 436 15.73 9.35 6.49
N ASN A 437 16.97 9.75 6.22
CA ASN A 437 17.67 10.84 6.91
C ASN A 437 17.93 12.00 5.93
N ASN A 438 18.58 13.07 6.39
CA ASN A 438 18.88 14.28 5.60
C ASN A 438 20.36 14.35 5.18
N LEU A 439 20.95 13.22 4.79
CA LEU A 439 22.38 13.06 4.55
C LEU A 439 22.86 14.04 3.47
N SER A 440 23.91 14.80 3.77
CA SER A 440 24.56 15.71 2.84
C SER A 440 25.63 15.00 1.99
N ASN A 441 26.13 15.70 0.96
CA ASN A 441 27.13 15.20 0.00
C ASN A 441 28.44 14.64 0.61
N ASN A 442 28.71 14.85 1.91
CA ASN A 442 29.96 14.46 2.57
C ASN A 442 29.76 13.25 3.52
N LEU A 443 29.07 12.19 3.07
CA LEU A 443 29.01 10.91 3.81
C LEU A 443 30.32 10.13 3.67
N SER A 444 31.36 10.54 4.41
CA SER A 444 32.65 9.85 4.44
C SER A 444 32.67 8.76 5.53
N LEU A 445 32.45 7.50 5.14
CA LEU A 445 32.61 6.33 6.01
C LEU A 445 33.99 5.70 5.76
N ASN A 446 34.83 5.61 6.80
CA ASN A 446 36.18 5.03 6.68
C ASN A 446 36.32 3.70 7.46
N SER A 447 37.34 2.90 7.10
CA SER A 447 37.59 1.57 7.67
C SER A 447 37.99 1.60 9.15
N VAL A 448 38.55 2.72 9.63
CA VAL A 448 39.03 2.87 11.01
C VAL A 448 37.86 2.96 11.96
N ASN A 449 36.83 3.76 11.62
CA ASN A 449 35.64 3.90 12.45
C ASN A 449 34.62 2.75 12.28
N PHE A 450 34.62 2.05 11.13
CA PHE A 450 33.66 0.97 10.81
C PHE A 450 34.35 -0.30 10.27
N SER A 451 35.26 -0.89 11.05
CA SER A 451 36.03 -2.05 10.57
C SER A 451 35.16 -3.26 10.25
N ASN A 452 34.04 -3.45 10.96
CA ASN A 452 33.25 -4.69 10.94
C ASN A 452 31.88 -4.54 10.24
N LEU A 453 31.61 -3.41 9.58
CA LEU A 453 30.33 -3.11 8.95
C LEU A 453 30.07 -3.97 7.71
N THR A 454 29.05 -4.83 7.76
CA THR A 454 28.65 -5.74 6.67
C THR A 454 27.36 -5.31 5.97
N LYS A 455 26.51 -4.50 6.60
CA LYS A 455 25.21 -4.05 6.06
C LYS A 455 25.02 -2.55 6.22
N LEU A 456 24.78 -1.84 5.10
CA LEU A 456 24.51 -0.40 5.08
C LEU A 456 23.21 -0.12 4.32
N ASP A 457 22.28 0.58 4.98
CA ASP A 457 21.05 1.11 4.35
C ASP A 457 21.02 2.63 4.46
N VAL A 458 21.06 3.31 3.31
CA VAL A 458 20.99 4.77 3.17
C VAL A 458 19.84 5.18 2.23
N ARG A 459 18.83 4.32 2.01
CA ARG A 459 17.70 4.56 1.09
C ARG A 459 16.93 5.84 1.41
N ASN A 460 16.57 6.60 0.38
CA ASN A 460 15.85 7.89 0.51
C ASN A 460 16.52 8.86 1.51
N GLY A 461 17.84 8.74 1.74
CA GLY A 461 18.56 9.47 2.78
C GLY A 461 18.91 10.92 2.44
N GLY A 462 18.08 11.63 1.68
CA GLY A 462 18.41 12.94 1.13
C GLY A 462 19.13 12.86 -0.22
N PHE A 463 19.53 14.01 -0.76
CA PHE A 463 20.22 14.08 -2.07
C PHE A 463 21.74 14.02 -1.88
N ILE A 464 22.36 12.97 -2.43
CA ILE A 464 23.80 12.76 -2.43
C ILE A 464 24.26 12.65 -3.89
N ASP A 465 25.19 13.51 -4.32
CA ASP A 465 25.71 13.46 -5.70
C ASP A 465 26.76 12.36 -5.92
N LYS A 466 27.58 12.07 -4.90
CA LYS A 466 28.63 11.05 -4.88
C LYS A 466 28.60 10.27 -3.57
N LEU A 467 28.66 8.93 -3.65
CA LEU A 467 28.85 8.06 -2.49
C LEU A 467 30.15 7.25 -2.66
N ASP A 468 31.08 7.41 -1.73
CA ASP A 468 32.38 6.73 -1.74
C ASP A 468 32.52 5.80 -0.52
N LEU A 469 32.52 4.50 -0.80
CA LEU A 469 32.64 3.39 0.15
C LEU A 469 33.86 2.52 -0.20
N SER A 470 34.84 3.06 -0.94
CA SER A 470 36.10 2.38 -1.30
C SER A 470 36.87 1.83 -0.09
N ASN A 471 36.71 2.46 1.07
CA ASN A 471 37.33 2.07 2.34
C ASN A 471 36.60 0.93 3.07
N LEU A 472 35.34 0.60 2.75
CA LEU A 472 34.53 -0.37 3.51
C LEU A 472 34.68 -1.81 2.97
N SER A 473 35.88 -2.38 3.12
CA SER A 473 36.24 -3.69 2.55
C SER A 473 35.42 -4.88 3.06
N HIS A 474 34.75 -4.79 4.21
CA HIS A 474 33.90 -5.85 4.78
C HIS A 474 32.41 -5.75 4.41
N LEU A 475 32.00 -4.70 3.68
CA LEU A 475 30.61 -4.48 3.30
C LEU A 475 30.09 -5.62 2.39
N GLN A 476 28.96 -6.22 2.77
CA GLN A 476 28.32 -7.34 2.07
C GLN A 476 26.98 -6.97 1.44
N ILE A 477 26.21 -6.05 2.05
CA ILE A 477 24.90 -5.63 1.58
C ILE A 477 24.83 -4.10 1.59
N LEU A 478 24.53 -3.50 0.44
CA LEU A 478 24.32 -2.06 0.29
C LEU A 478 22.93 -1.75 -0.29
N TYR A 479 22.15 -0.95 0.43
CA TYR A 479 20.93 -0.32 -0.06
C TYR A 479 21.14 1.20 -0.19
N CYS A 480 21.14 1.70 -1.42
CA CYS A 480 21.43 3.10 -1.77
C CYS A 480 20.46 3.67 -2.82
N GLN A 481 19.23 3.16 -2.85
CA GLN A 481 18.17 3.62 -3.75
C GLN A 481 17.66 5.03 -3.40
N HIS A 482 17.20 5.76 -4.43
CA HIS A 482 16.59 7.09 -4.33
C HIS A 482 17.45 8.16 -3.65
N LEU A 483 18.78 8.10 -3.81
CA LEU A 483 19.71 9.13 -3.31
C LEU A 483 20.04 10.20 -4.37
N GLY A 484 19.76 9.94 -5.65
CA GLY A 484 20.10 10.82 -6.77
C GLY A 484 21.54 10.68 -7.28
N LEU A 485 22.27 9.64 -6.84
CA LEU A 485 23.71 9.45 -7.09
C LEU A 485 24.09 9.57 -8.57
N LYS A 486 25.13 10.36 -8.86
CA LYS A 486 25.80 10.42 -10.17
C LYS A 486 27.05 9.54 -10.20
N GLU A 487 27.75 9.44 -9.07
CA GLU A 487 28.94 8.61 -8.88
C GLU A 487 28.77 7.70 -7.65
N LEU A 488 29.15 6.43 -7.80
CA LEU A 488 29.11 5.42 -6.74
C LEU A 488 30.40 4.58 -6.79
N VAL A 489 31.20 4.69 -5.74
CA VAL A 489 32.48 3.99 -5.57
C VAL A 489 32.37 2.99 -4.42
N ILE A 490 32.66 1.71 -4.66
CA ILE A 490 32.46 0.62 -3.67
C ILE A 490 33.69 -0.29 -3.60
N ASN A 491 34.05 -0.74 -2.40
CA ASN A 491 35.01 -1.84 -2.24
C ASN A 491 34.37 -3.19 -2.61
N GLY A 492 34.85 -3.85 -3.67
CA GLY A 492 34.25 -5.11 -4.13
C GLY A 492 34.59 -6.36 -3.31
N SER A 493 35.53 -6.29 -2.35
CA SER A 493 36.16 -7.48 -1.73
C SER A 493 35.18 -8.44 -1.03
N ASN A 494 34.06 -7.93 -0.51
CA ASN A 494 33.06 -8.72 0.20
C ASN A 494 31.60 -8.49 -0.24
N ILE A 495 31.33 -7.60 -1.20
CA ILE A 495 29.95 -7.25 -1.58
C ILE A 495 29.22 -8.46 -2.18
N ARG A 496 28.03 -8.77 -1.64
CA ARG A 496 27.14 -9.87 -2.02
C ARG A 496 25.84 -9.38 -2.64
N GLN A 497 25.32 -8.25 -2.18
CA GLN A 497 24.09 -7.66 -2.67
C GLN A 497 24.25 -6.15 -2.83
N LEU A 498 23.92 -5.63 -4.02
CA LEU A 498 23.98 -4.21 -4.35
C LEU A 498 22.63 -3.74 -4.89
N TYR A 499 21.96 -2.85 -4.15
CA TYR A 499 20.72 -2.22 -4.57
C TYR A 499 20.93 -0.70 -4.71
N ALA A 500 21.05 -0.23 -5.95
CA ALA A 500 21.40 1.14 -6.33
C ALA A 500 20.41 1.75 -7.34
N SER A 501 19.19 1.22 -7.40
CA SER A 501 18.16 1.68 -8.33
C SER A 501 17.57 3.06 -8.01
N HIS A 502 16.99 3.71 -9.02
CA HIS A 502 16.45 5.07 -8.95
C HIS A 502 17.50 6.13 -8.54
N ASN A 503 18.60 6.16 -9.30
CA ASN A 503 19.66 7.14 -9.19
C ASN A 503 19.99 7.69 -10.60
N HIS A 504 21.09 8.43 -10.75
CA HIS A 504 21.54 9.01 -12.03
C HIS A 504 22.86 8.40 -12.52
N LEU A 505 23.16 7.17 -12.12
CA LEU A 505 24.44 6.50 -12.37
C LEU A 505 24.61 6.23 -13.86
N LYS A 506 25.77 6.63 -14.41
CA LYS A 506 26.17 6.34 -15.81
C LYS A 506 27.14 5.16 -15.91
N GLU A 507 27.83 4.87 -14.81
CA GLU A 507 28.82 3.81 -14.64
C GLU A 507 28.82 3.33 -13.17
N LEU A 508 29.55 2.26 -12.88
CA LEU A 508 29.65 1.64 -11.55
C LEU A 508 31.11 1.37 -11.22
N ILE A 509 31.67 2.11 -10.25
CA ILE A 509 33.08 2.03 -9.90
C ILE A 509 33.23 1.06 -8.71
N ILE A 510 33.54 -0.20 -8.99
CA ILE A 510 33.72 -1.24 -7.96
C ILE A 510 35.11 -1.85 -8.10
N MET A 511 35.94 -1.72 -7.06
CA MET A 511 37.31 -2.22 -7.03
C MET A 511 37.64 -2.85 -5.66
N PRO A 512 38.29 -4.02 -5.58
CA PRO A 512 38.58 -4.95 -6.68
C PRO A 512 37.29 -5.54 -7.29
N VAL A 513 37.40 -6.40 -8.30
CA VAL A 513 36.25 -7.08 -8.93
C VAL A 513 35.40 -7.82 -7.87
N PRO A 514 34.07 -7.63 -7.83
CA PRO A 514 33.23 -8.14 -6.75
C PRO A 514 32.84 -9.61 -6.92
N PHE A 515 33.81 -10.53 -6.89
CA PHE A 515 33.62 -11.97 -7.12
C PHE A 515 32.63 -12.68 -6.18
N LYS A 516 32.17 -12.03 -5.10
CA LYS A 516 31.16 -12.56 -4.15
C LYS A 516 29.74 -12.05 -4.41
N LEU A 517 29.52 -11.24 -5.44
CA LEU A 517 28.23 -10.62 -5.76
C LEU A 517 27.22 -11.67 -6.27
N ILE A 518 26.08 -11.76 -5.59
CA ILE A 518 24.99 -12.72 -5.81
C ILE A 518 23.80 -12.04 -6.52
N ALA A 519 23.52 -10.78 -6.16
CA ALA A 519 22.41 -10.02 -6.73
C ALA A 519 22.80 -8.55 -6.94
N ILE A 520 22.38 -7.98 -8.07
CA ILE A 520 22.52 -6.56 -8.38
C ILE A 520 21.21 -5.98 -8.92
N ASP A 521 20.78 -4.85 -8.35
CA ASP A 521 19.72 -3.99 -8.88
C ASP A 521 20.25 -2.58 -9.12
N VAL A 522 20.30 -2.20 -10.39
CA VAL A 522 20.71 -0.88 -10.90
C VAL A 522 19.63 -0.29 -11.81
N SER A 523 18.38 -0.73 -11.64
CA SER A 523 17.22 -0.27 -12.41
C SER A 523 16.97 1.24 -12.22
N HIS A 524 16.33 1.91 -13.19
CA HIS A 524 16.08 3.36 -13.15
C HIS A 524 17.38 4.16 -12.92
N ASN A 525 18.32 4.02 -13.85
CA ASN A 525 19.60 4.73 -13.92
C ASN A 525 19.89 5.14 -15.38
N LEU A 526 21.11 5.61 -15.67
CA LEU A 526 21.55 6.11 -16.97
C LEU A 526 22.66 5.24 -17.60
N LEU A 527 22.75 3.97 -17.23
CA LEU A 527 23.78 3.05 -17.73
C LEU A 527 23.61 2.78 -19.23
N LYS A 528 24.70 2.81 -20.00
CA LYS A 528 24.73 2.46 -21.44
C LYS A 528 25.17 1.02 -21.73
N SER A 529 25.87 0.42 -20.79
CA SER A 529 26.39 -0.95 -20.86
C SER A 529 26.60 -1.45 -19.43
N PHE A 530 26.78 -2.76 -19.28
CA PHE A 530 27.29 -3.32 -18.03
C PHE A 530 28.82 -3.11 -17.91
N PRO A 531 29.37 -3.01 -16.69
CA PRO A 531 30.81 -3.05 -16.47
C PRO A 531 31.45 -4.35 -16.96
N GLU A 532 32.69 -4.27 -17.43
CA GLU A 532 33.43 -5.39 -18.03
C GLU A 532 33.63 -6.59 -17.09
N TRP A 533 33.54 -6.37 -15.77
CA TRP A 533 33.69 -7.41 -14.75
C TRP A 533 32.42 -8.23 -14.46
N ILE A 534 31.22 -7.77 -14.84
CA ILE A 534 29.98 -8.54 -14.60
C ILE A 534 30.03 -9.97 -15.18
N PRO A 535 30.56 -10.21 -16.39
CA PRO A 535 30.67 -11.53 -17.00
C PRO A 535 31.87 -12.38 -16.51
N GLU A 536 32.43 -12.04 -15.35
CA GLU A 536 33.39 -12.86 -14.61
C GLU A 536 32.79 -13.43 -13.31
N LEU A 537 31.57 -13.00 -12.97
CA LEU A 537 30.92 -13.28 -11.69
C LEU A 537 30.18 -14.62 -11.69
N ASN A 538 30.92 -15.72 -11.64
CA ASN A 538 30.38 -17.08 -11.63
C ASN A 538 29.32 -17.35 -10.53
N GLY A 539 29.31 -16.56 -9.45
CA GLY A 539 28.35 -16.65 -8.34
C GLY A 539 27.09 -15.78 -8.47
N LEU A 540 27.00 -14.95 -9.51
CA LEU A 540 25.89 -14.00 -9.71
C LEU A 540 24.61 -14.75 -10.14
N ILE A 541 23.52 -14.55 -9.40
CA ILE A 541 22.23 -15.23 -9.60
C ILE A 541 21.21 -14.33 -10.31
N SER A 542 21.19 -13.03 -9.98
CA SER A 542 20.21 -12.09 -10.54
C SER A 542 20.80 -10.73 -10.91
N ILE A 543 20.34 -10.20 -12.05
CA ILE A 543 20.62 -8.86 -12.56
C ILE A 543 19.30 -8.16 -12.87
N TYR A 544 19.06 -7.03 -12.21
CA TYR A 544 17.97 -6.11 -12.52
C TYR A 544 18.57 -4.78 -13.01
N ALA A 545 18.26 -4.41 -14.25
CA ALA A 545 18.72 -3.19 -14.91
C ALA A 545 17.59 -2.52 -15.71
N THR A 546 16.34 -2.70 -15.26
CA THR A 546 15.14 -2.14 -15.89
C THR A 546 15.25 -0.62 -16.04
N ASN A 547 14.70 -0.04 -17.11
CA ASN A 547 14.65 1.42 -17.28
C ASN A 547 16.04 2.09 -17.24
N ASN A 548 16.92 1.68 -18.14
CA ASN A 548 18.26 2.23 -18.34
C ASN A 548 18.46 2.62 -19.83
N CYS A 549 19.69 2.94 -20.25
CA CYS A 549 20.04 3.22 -21.64
C CYS A 549 20.89 2.10 -22.27
N ILE A 550 20.75 0.84 -21.83
CA ILE A 550 21.65 -0.25 -22.24
C ILE A 550 21.42 -0.60 -23.71
N GLU A 551 22.48 -0.46 -24.52
CA GLU A 551 22.45 -0.67 -25.98
C GLU A 551 22.96 -2.07 -26.39
N ILE A 552 23.89 -2.66 -25.61
CA ILE A 552 24.57 -3.94 -25.91
C ILE A 552 24.72 -4.79 -24.64
N LEU A 553 24.59 -6.13 -24.77
CA LEU A 553 24.85 -7.09 -23.71
C LEU A 553 26.19 -7.83 -23.92
N PRO A 554 27.00 -8.07 -22.86
CA PRO A 554 28.19 -8.90 -22.96
C PRO A 554 27.82 -10.37 -23.17
N TYR A 555 28.42 -10.99 -24.20
CA TYR A 555 28.07 -12.33 -24.69
C TYR A 555 28.18 -13.45 -23.64
N ARG A 556 29.11 -13.33 -22.69
CA ARG A 556 29.28 -14.29 -21.58
C ARG A 556 28.04 -14.44 -20.68
N LEU A 557 27.09 -13.49 -20.65
CA LEU A 557 25.80 -13.71 -19.97
C LEU A 557 25.02 -14.90 -20.56
N PHE A 558 25.29 -15.23 -21.82
CA PHE A 558 24.70 -16.35 -22.57
C PHE A 558 25.70 -17.50 -22.79
N MET A 559 26.93 -17.41 -22.25
CA MET A 559 27.97 -18.44 -22.31
C MET A 559 28.58 -18.72 -20.93
N ASN A 560 28.25 -19.88 -20.36
CA ASN A 560 28.94 -20.44 -19.18
C ASN A 560 28.97 -19.54 -17.91
N MET A 561 27.88 -18.82 -17.62
CA MET A 561 27.63 -18.20 -16.30
C MET A 561 26.79 -19.18 -15.44
N PRO A 562 27.39 -20.01 -14.56
CA PRO A 562 26.73 -21.21 -14.03
C PRO A 562 25.62 -20.94 -13.01
N SER A 563 25.66 -19.78 -12.34
CA SER A 563 24.71 -19.39 -11.28
C SER A 563 23.60 -18.46 -11.74
N LEU A 564 23.74 -17.83 -12.92
CA LEU A 564 22.84 -16.78 -13.39
C LEU A 564 21.49 -17.38 -13.82
N ARG A 565 20.41 -16.94 -13.16
CA ARG A 565 19.04 -17.45 -13.35
C ARG A 565 18.05 -16.37 -13.78
N PHE A 566 18.19 -15.14 -13.27
CA PHE A 566 17.23 -14.05 -13.47
C PHE A 566 17.90 -12.88 -14.17
N LEU A 567 17.39 -12.48 -15.33
CA LEU A 567 17.91 -11.36 -16.11
C LEU A 567 16.77 -10.44 -16.54
N ASN A 568 16.64 -9.28 -15.88
CA ASN A 568 15.67 -8.24 -16.26
C ASN A 568 16.40 -7.00 -16.80
N ILE A 569 16.16 -6.71 -18.09
CA ILE A 569 16.70 -5.56 -18.84
C ILE A 569 15.56 -4.89 -19.63
N LYS A 570 14.35 -4.94 -19.07
CA LYS A 570 13.15 -4.28 -19.63
C LYS A 570 13.33 -2.77 -19.75
N THR A 571 12.69 -2.15 -20.73
CA THR A 571 12.75 -0.69 -20.97
C THR A 571 14.20 -0.20 -21.12
N ASN A 572 14.86 -0.62 -22.19
CA ASN A 572 16.25 -0.28 -22.50
C ASN A 572 16.40 0.03 -24.01
N ARG A 573 17.61 -0.06 -24.58
CA ARG A 573 17.91 0.30 -25.97
C ARG A 573 18.48 -0.87 -26.79
N LEU A 574 18.25 -2.10 -26.34
CA LEU A 574 18.80 -3.30 -26.99
C LEU A 574 18.23 -3.49 -28.39
N THR A 575 19.12 -3.69 -29.37
CA THR A 575 18.75 -3.91 -30.78
C THR A 575 18.90 -5.37 -31.23
N LYS A 576 19.77 -6.14 -30.56
CA LYS A 576 19.93 -7.60 -30.73
C LYS A 576 20.46 -8.25 -29.46
N LEU A 577 20.26 -9.56 -29.34
CA LEU A 577 20.96 -10.40 -28.37
C LEU A 577 22.33 -10.85 -28.91
N PRO A 578 23.26 -11.28 -28.05
CA PRO A 578 24.48 -11.96 -28.48
C PRO A 578 24.18 -13.21 -29.30
N GLU A 579 24.89 -13.39 -30.42
CA GLU A 579 24.64 -14.49 -31.36
C GLU A 579 25.04 -15.86 -30.80
N ILE A 580 26.14 -15.91 -30.04
CA ILE A 580 26.63 -17.12 -29.39
C ILE A 580 25.87 -17.35 -28.08
N VAL A 581 25.21 -18.50 -27.96
CA VAL A 581 24.50 -18.96 -26.77
C VAL A 581 24.94 -20.40 -26.50
N GLU A 582 25.57 -20.65 -25.35
CA GLU A 582 26.14 -21.95 -24.99
C GLU A 582 26.04 -22.20 -23.47
N ASN A 583 25.49 -23.34 -23.06
CA ASN A 583 25.30 -23.67 -21.63
C ASN A 583 24.58 -22.57 -20.84
N CYS A 584 23.66 -21.84 -21.48
CA CYS A 584 22.94 -20.72 -20.89
C CYS A 584 22.06 -21.20 -19.73
N CYS A 585 22.37 -20.71 -18.53
CA CYS A 585 21.76 -21.15 -17.28
C CYS A 585 20.54 -20.31 -16.85
N ILE A 586 20.19 -19.26 -17.62
CA ILE A 586 19.09 -18.35 -17.32
C ILE A 586 17.76 -19.12 -17.33
N GLU A 587 16.97 -18.91 -16.28
CA GLU A 587 15.66 -19.52 -16.04
C GLU A 587 14.54 -18.53 -16.42
N GLU A 588 14.69 -17.26 -16.04
CA GLU A 588 13.75 -16.18 -16.40
C GLU A 588 14.49 -14.99 -17.05
N MET A 589 13.99 -14.57 -18.22
CA MET A 589 14.55 -13.48 -19.01
C MET A 589 13.46 -12.49 -19.44
N ASP A 590 13.59 -11.23 -19.02
CA ASP A 590 12.74 -10.13 -19.44
C ASP A 590 13.58 -9.07 -20.16
N ILE A 591 13.34 -8.94 -21.46
CA ILE A 591 13.91 -7.90 -22.33
C ILE A 591 12.79 -7.14 -23.06
N SER A 592 11.61 -7.06 -22.44
CA SER A 592 10.47 -6.30 -22.97
C SER A 592 10.76 -4.79 -23.10
N ASN A 593 10.01 -4.08 -23.94
CA ASN A 593 10.19 -2.64 -24.21
C ASN A 593 11.63 -2.32 -24.67
N ASN A 594 12.06 -2.95 -25.76
CA ASN A 594 13.38 -2.74 -26.38
C ASN A 594 13.20 -2.64 -27.92
N PHE A 595 14.29 -2.65 -28.68
CA PHE A 595 14.28 -2.55 -30.15
C PHE A 595 14.78 -3.83 -30.83
N VAL A 596 14.65 -4.99 -30.16
CA VAL A 596 15.20 -6.26 -30.63
C VAL A 596 14.46 -6.74 -31.88
N THR A 597 15.19 -6.90 -32.99
CA THR A 597 14.65 -7.37 -34.27
C THR A 597 14.76 -8.89 -34.46
N LEU A 598 15.73 -9.52 -33.78
CA LEU A 598 16.02 -10.95 -33.90
C LEU A 598 16.61 -11.51 -32.58
N LEU A 599 16.19 -12.72 -32.21
CA LEU A 599 16.78 -13.52 -31.12
C LEU A 599 17.87 -14.45 -31.68
N SER A 600 18.85 -14.85 -30.87
CA SER A 600 19.89 -15.79 -31.35
C SER A 600 19.28 -17.08 -31.93
N PRO A 601 19.70 -17.54 -33.12
CA PRO A 601 19.26 -18.81 -33.73
C PRO A 601 19.50 -20.07 -32.87
N ASN A 602 20.31 -19.95 -31.81
CA ASN A 602 20.62 -21.01 -30.87
C ASN A 602 19.95 -20.85 -29.49
N LEU A 603 19.17 -19.77 -29.26
CA LEU A 603 18.56 -19.48 -27.96
C LEU A 603 17.70 -20.65 -27.44
N PHE A 604 16.67 -21.06 -28.19
CA PHE A 604 15.82 -22.21 -27.80
C PHE A 604 16.52 -23.57 -27.94
N LYS A 605 17.64 -23.65 -28.68
CA LYS A 605 18.44 -24.88 -28.78
C LYS A 605 19.29 -25.10 -27.55
N CYS A 606 19.87 -24.05 -26.96
CA CYS A 606 20.95 -24.15 -25.97
C CYS A 606 20.57 -23.61 -24.57
N ALA A 607 19.52 -22.79 -24.43
CA ALA A 607 19.04 -22.28 -23.13
C ALA A 607 18.10 -23.30 -22.44
N HIS A 608 18.61 -24.51 -22.17
CA HIS A 608 17.83 -25.64 -21.64
C HIS A 608 17.19 -25.41 -20.26
N ARG A 609 17.54 -24.32 -19.55
CA ARG A 609 16.93 -23.93 -18.26
C ARG A 609 15.81 -22.91 -18.40
N LEU A 610 15.64 -22.26 -19.54
CA LEU A 610 14.70 -21.14 -19.72
C LEU A 610 13.26 -21.62 -19.55
N THR A 611 12.59 -21.13 -18.49
CA THR A 611 11.18 -21.40 -18.16
C THR A 611 10.29 -20.21 -18.46
N SER A 612 10.82 -18.98 -18.38
CA SER A 612 10.09 -17.75 -18.70
C SER A 612 10.89 -16.84 -19.64
N LEU A 613 10.27 -16.42 -20.74
CA LEU A 613 10.81 -15.43 -21.67
C LEU A 613 9.77 -14.35 -21.97
N ASN A 614 10.12 -13.09 -21.69
CA ASN A 614 9.38 -11.92 -22.10
C ASN A 614 10.18 -11.08 -23.10
N VAL A 615 9.67 -11.00 -24.32
CA VAL A 615 10.20 -10.22 -25.45
C VAL A 615 9.12 -9.27 -26.01
N SER A 616 8.12 -8.92 -25.19
CA SER A 616 7.02 -8.05 -25.60
C SER A 616 7.50 -6.63 -25.94
N ASN A 617 6.79 -5.93 -26.81
CA ASN A 617 7.08 -4.56 -27.25
C ASN A 617 8.52 -4.45 -27.79
N ASN A 618 8.77 -5.21 -28.86
CA ASN A 618 10.02 -5.28 -29.61
C ASN A 618 9.70 -5.30 -31.12
N ARG A 619 10.62 -5.75 -31.99
CA ARG A 619 10.47 -5.76 -33.46
C ARG A 619 10.75 -7.12 -34.08
N LEU A 620 10.46 -8.20 -33.34
CA LEU A 620 10.66 -9.58 -33.79
C LEU A 620 9.71 -9.92 -34.95
N LYS A 621 10.23 -10.62 -35.96
CA LYS A 621 9.45 -11.15 -37.11
C LYS A 621 9.32 -12.66 -37.12
N GLU A 622 10.29 -13.33 -36.53
CA GLU A 622 10.40 -14.78 -36.47
C GLU A 622 10.90 -15.22 -35.09
N LEU A 623 10.86 -16.54 -34.85
CA LEU A 623 11.40 -17.17 -33.65
C LEU A 623 12.52 -18.15 -34.01
N PRO A 624 13.56 -18.29 -33.16
CA PRO A 624 14.62 -19.24 -33.40
C PRO A 624 14.10 -20.68 -33.31
N SER A 625 14.75 -21.60 -34.02
CA SER A 625 14.31 -23.00 -34.04
C SER A 625 14.40 -23.64 -32.65
N PRO A 626 13.41 -24.44 -32.22
CA PRO A 626 13.41 -25.14 -30.94
C PRO A 626 14.48 -26.23 -30.90
N ASN A 627 14.72 -26.84 -29.72
CA ASN A 627 15.56 -28.03 -29.65
C ASN A 627 14.80 -29.26 -30.20
N ASN A 628 15.47 -30.09 -31.00
CA ASN A 628 14.93 -31.33 -31.57
C ASN A 628 14.51 -32.34 -30.48
N PHE A 629 15.16 -32.32 -29.31
CA PHE A 629 14.80 -33.12 -28.15
C PHE A 629 13.78 -32.35 -27.30
N ASN A 630 12.49 -32.64 -27.50
CA ASN A 630 11.36 -31.94 -26.86
C ASN A 630 11.46 -31.83 -25.33
N ASP A 631 12.17 -32.74 -24.65
CA ASP A 631 12.34 -32.66 -23.20
C ASP A 631 13.23 -31.51 -22.72
N LEU A 632 14.13 -31.04 -23.59
CA LEU A 632 15.00 -29.89 -23.35
C LEU A 632 14.28 -28.55 -23.57
N ASN A 633 13.13 -28.55 -24.26
CA ASN A 633 12.27 -27.38 -24.43
C ASN A 633 11.47 -27.12 -23.13
N ARG A 634 12.10 -26.47 -22.14
CA ARG A 634 11.53 -26.26 -20.78
C ARG A 634 10.65 -25.01 -20.62
N LEU A 635 10.45 -24.24 -21.67
CA LEU A 635 9.73 -22.98 -21.63
C LEU A 635 8.26 -23.19 -21.24
N GLN A 636 7.80 -22.48 -20.20
CA GLN A 636 6.44 -22.50 -19.67
C GLN A 636 5.70 -21.18 -19.95
N VAL A 637 6.41 -20.06 -19.94
CA VAL A 637 5.85 -18.72 -20.17
C VAL A 637 6.59 -18.08 -21.33
N LEU A 638 5.84 -17.68 -22.36
CA LEU A 638 6.36 -16.98 -23.52
C LEU A 638 5.47 -15.78 -23.85
N ARG A 639 5.98 -14.57 -23.57
CA ARG A 639 5.31 -13.30 -23.89
C ARG A 639 6.01 -12.59 -25.03
N MET A 640 5.24 -12.33 -26.09
CA MET A 640 5.70 -11.76 -27.35
C MET A 640 4.71 -10.69 -27.86
N SER A 641 3.92 -10.11 -26.95
CA SER A 641 2.94 -9.07 -27.29
C SER A 641 3.61 -7.90 -28.02
N ARG A 642 2.94 -7.24 -28.96
CA ARG A 642 3.49 -6.10 -29.72
C ARG A 642 4.85 -6.40 -30.38
N ASN A 643 4.83 -7.29 -31.35
CA ASN A 643 5.94 -7.55 -32.27
C ASN A 643 5.41 -7.59 -33.73
N GLU A 644 6.26 -7.92 -34.70
CA GLU A 644 5.91 -8.01 -36.12
C GLU A 644 5.69 -9.48 -36.57
N LEU A 645 5.38 -10.41 -35.64
CA LEU A 645 5.25 -11.85 -35.91
C LEU A 645 4.03 -12.19 -36.78
N ASP A 646 4.13 -13.24 -37.60
CA ASP A 646 3.01 -13.81 -38.38
C ASP A 646 2.77 -15.30 -38.06
N GLU A 647 1.88 -15.95 -38.81
CA GLU A 647 1.54 -17.37 -38.69
C GLU A 647 2.73 -18.36 -38.70
N GLY A 648 3.92 -17.99 -39.20
CA GLY A 648 5.10 -18.87 -39.22
C GLY A 648 5.54 -19.38 -37.83
N VAL A 649 5.29 -18.59 -36.78
CA VAL A 649 5.67 -18.93 -35.39
C VAL A 649 4.92 -20.13 -34.81
N ILE A 650 3.78 -20.51 -35.38
CA ILE A 650 2.93 -21.61 -34.87
C ILE A 650 3.72 -22.92 -34.83
N SER A 651 4.54 -23.17 -35.86
CA SER A 651 5.41 -24.35 -35.96
C SER A 651 6.40 -24.48 -34.79
N VAL A 652 6.97 -23.36 -34.33
CA VAL A 652 7.88 -23.31 -33.17
C VAL A 652 7.10 -23.54 -31.88
N ILE A 653 5.94 -22.90 -31.73
CA ILE A 653 5.09 -23.00 -30.53
C ILE A 653 4.61 -24.44 -30.29
N VAL A 654 4.24 -25.18 -31.34
CA VAL A 654 3.84 -26.60 -31.26
C VAL A 654 4.94 -27.50 -30.69
N ALA A 655 6.22 -27.20 -30.94
CA ALA A 655 7.35 -27.94 -30.38
C ALA A 655 7.64 -27.59 -28.89
N LEU A 656 7.20 -26.43 -28.42
CA LEU A 656 7.36 -25.96 -27.03
C LEU A 656 6.27 -26.55 -26.13
N ARG A 657 6.16 -27.88 -26.11
CA ARG A 657 5.07 -28.65 -25.46
C ARG A 657 4.86 -28.41 -23.96
N LYS A 658 5.80 -27.75 -23.27
CA LYS A 658 5.73 -27.43 -21.83
C LYS A 658 5.16 -26.02 -21.56
N LEU A 659 4.75 -25.28 -22.60
CA LEU A 659 4.08 -23.98 -22.48
C LEU A 659 2.77 -24.08 -21.69
N ARG A 660 2.58 -23.09 -20.81
CA ARG A 660 1.43 -22.85 -19.94
C ARG A 660 0.79 -21.49 -20.22
N VAL A 661 1.60 -20.47 -20.51
CA VAL A 661 1.14 -19.12 -20.85
C VAL A 661 1.79 -18.66 -22.14
N LEU A 662 0.95 -18.30 -23.13
CA LEU A 662 1.36 -17.79 -24.43
C LEU A 662 0.69 -16.44 -24.70
N ASP A 663 1.47 -15.38 -24.85
CA ASP A 663 0.97 -14.07 -25.30
C ASP A 663 1.57 -13.70 -26.67
N LEU A 664 0.68 -13.66 -27.67
CA LEU A 664 0.93 -13.26 -29.05
C LEU A 664 0.12 -12.00 -29.42
N SER A 665 -0.41 -11.26 -28.45
CA SER A 665 -1.29 -10.13 -28.73
C SER A 665 -0.61 -9.01 -29.54
N TYR A 666 -1.37 -8.27 -30.35
CA TYR A 666 -0.88 -7.17 -31.19
C TYR A 666 0.28 -7.52 -32.14
N ASN A 667 0.23 -8.72 -32.73
CA ASN A 667 1.11 -9.15 -33.82
C ASN A 667 0.35 -9.10 -35.16
N CYS A 668 0.87 -9.77 -36.21
CA CYS A 668 0.33 -9.73 -37.56
C CYS A 668 -0.42 -11.01 -38.01
N LEU A 669 -0.66 -11.98 -37.11
CA LEU A 669 -1.22 -13.30 -37.45
C LEU A 669 -2.59 -13.21 -38.14
N ARG A 670 -2.78 -13.98 -39.21
CA ARG A 670 -4.03 -14.03 -40.00
C ARG A 670 -4.95 -15.20 -39.64
N PHE A 671 -4.38 -16.27 -39.09
CA PHE A 671 -5.09 -17.42 -38.53
C PHE A 671 -4.24 -18.02 -37.39
N PHE A 672 -4.85 -18.86 -36.56
CA PHE A 672 -4.14 -19.67 -35.57
C PHE A 672 -4.76 -21.07 -35.49
N SER A 673 -4.21 -22.00 -36.28
CA SER A 673 -4.58 -23.42 -36.32
C SER A 673 -3.41 -24.21 -36.91
N ASP A 674 -3.09 -25.34 -36.28
CA ASP A 674 -2.13 -26.36 -36.70
C ASP A 674 -2.51 -27.64 -35.93
N SER A 675 -2.45 -28.81 -36.56
CA SER A 675 -2.91 -30.07 -35.94
C SER A 675 -2.05 -30.54 -34.75
N GLY A 676 -0.87 -29.96 -34.56
CA GLY A 676 -0.03 -30.14 -33.39
C GLY A 676 -0.45 -29.30 -32.17
N LEU A 677 -1.31 -28.29 -32.31
CA LEU A 677 -1.74 -27.44 -31.17
C LEU A 677 -2.43 -28.25 -30.05
N GLY A 678 -3.16 -29.31 -30.39
CA GLY A 678 -3.77 -30.23 -29.40
C GLY A 678 -2.74 -30.98 -28.53
N GLN A 679 -1.45 -30.94 -28.86
CA GLN A 679 -0.35 -31.52 -28.08
C GLN A 679 0.12 -30.60 -26.94
N LEU A 680 -0.34 -29.34 -26.89
CA LEU A 680 0.03 -28.35 -25.86
C LEU A 680 -0.77 -28.57 -24.56
N LYS A 681 -0.66 -29.76 -23.99
CA LYS A 681 -1.48 -30.24 -22.86
C LYS A 681 -1.32 -29.44 -21.57
N PHE A 682 -0.21 -28.73 -21.39
CA PHE A 682 0.05 -27.87 -20.23
C PHE A 682 -0.50 -26.45 -20.39
N MET A 683 -1.06 -26.09 -21.55
CA MET A 683 -1.51 -24.72 -21.80
C MET A 683 -2.67 -24.33 -20.87
N GLU A 684 -2.54 -23.19 -20.18
CA GLU A 684 -3.50 -22.62 -19.22
C GLU A 684 -4.08 -21.29 -19.73
N GLU A 685 -3.28 -20.45 -20.39
CA GLU A 685 -3.70 -19.16 -20.94
C GLU A 685 -3.11 -18.89 -22.34
N ILE A 686 -3.97 -18.51 -23.29
CA ILE A 686 -3.58 -17.99 -24.61
C ILE A 686 -4.16 -16.59 -24.80
N ASN A 687 -3.31 -15.60 -25.09
CA ASN A 687 -3.69 -14.28 -25.57
C ASN A 687 -3.28 -14.12 -27.04
N LEU A 688 -4.28 -13.96 -27.92
CA LEU A 688 -4.17 -13.78 -29.37
C LEU A 688 -4.84 -12.47 -29.84
N SER A 689 -5.21 -11.60 -28.91
CA SER A 689 -5.93 -10.37 -29.16
C SER A 689 -5.18 -9.36 -30.04
N GLY A 690 -5.89 -8.48 -30.74
CA GLY A 690 -5.30 -7.39 -31.51
C GLY A 690 -4.53 -7.79 -32.77
N ASN A 691 -4.66 -9.05 -33.21
CA ASN A 691 -4.08 -9.58 -34.43
C ASN A 691 -5.00 -9.32 -35.64
N LYS A 692 -4.77 -10.03 -36.76
CA LYS A 692 -5.56 -9.93 -37.99
C LYS A 692 -6.43 -11.19 -38.22
N LEU A 693 -6.67 -11.99 -37.17
CA LEU A 693 -7.26 -13.33 -37.25
C LEU A 693 -8.65 -13.31 -37.89
N THR A 694 -8.82 -14.02 -39.01
CA THR A 694 -10.13 -14.26 -39.64
C THR A 694 -10.77 -15.57 -39.18
N SER A 695 -9.95 -16.53 -38.76
CA SER A 695 -10.35 -17.80 -38.19
C SER A 695 -9.38 -18.28 -37.11
N ILE A 696 -9.84 -19.20 -36.27
CA ILE A 696 -9.01 -19.98 -35.35
C ILE A 696 -9.36 -21.46 -35.49
N GLY A 697 -8.41 -22.31 -35.10
CA GLY A 697 -8.55 -23.76 -35.14
C GLY A 697 -9.56 -24.33 -34.14
N LYS A 698 -9.88 -25.62 -34.30
CA LYS A 698 -10.72 -26.38 -33.34
C LYS A 698 -9.90 -26.95 -32.18
N GLU A 699 -8.57 -26.95 -32.31
CA GLU A 699 -7.63 -27.69 -31.46
C GLU A 699 -7.58 -27.16 -30.01
N PHE A 700 -8.12 -25.97 -29.74
CA PHE A 700 -8.32 -25.44 -28.39
C PHE A 700 -9.24 -26.32 -27.52
N MET A 701 -10.12 -27.13 -28.11
CA MET A 701 -10.90 -28.14 -27.37
C MET A 701 -10.02 -29.28 -26.82
N GLU A 702 -8.87 -29.54 -27.45
CA GLU A 702 -7.98 -30.67 -27.13
C GLU A 702 -6.93 -30.31 -26.07
N MET A 703 -6.82 -29.01 -25.73
CA MET A 703 -5.95 -28.49 -24.67
C MET A 703 -6.58 -28.72 -23.29
N GLU A 704 -6.11 -29.75 -22.59
CA GLU A 704 -6.74 -30.25 -21.36
C GLU A 704 -6.78 -29.24 -20.20
N ASN A 705 -5.81 -28.32 -20.12
CA ASN A 705 -5.70 -27.36 -19.02
C ASN A 705 -6.13 -25.93 -19.36
N LEU A 706 -6.61 -25.64 -20.58
CA LEU A 706 -6.84 -24.26 -21.04
C LEU A 706 -7.96 -23.58 -20.24
N VAL A 707 -7.61 -22.56 -19.44
CA VAL A 707 -8.53 -21.82 -18.56
C VAL A 707 -8.98 -20.49 -19.19
N CYS A 708 -8.10 -19.81 -19.93
CA CYS A 708 -8.37 -18.50 -20.54
C CYS A 708 -7.95 -18.45 -22.01
N LEU A 709 -8.85 -17.94 -22.85
CA LEU A 709 -8.63 -17.68 -24.27
C LEU A 709 -9.08 -16.26 -24.61
N ARG A 710 -8.13 -15.37 -24.93
CA ARG A 710 -8.40 -13.99 -25.36
C ARG A 710 -8.11 -13.83 -26.86
N LEU A 711 -9.09 -13.30 -27.57
CA LEU A 711 -9.17 -13.21 -29.03
C LEU A 711 -9.71 -11.85 -29.48
N HIS A 712 -9.82 -10.86 -28.59
CA HIS A 712 -10.49 -9.60 -28.89
C HIS A 712 -9.79 -8.77 -29.96
N SER A 713 -10.52 -7.86 -30.59
CA SER A 713 -9.95 -6.90 -31.55
C SER A 713 -9.26 -7.57 -32.75
N ASN A 714 -9.87 -8.65 -33.24
CA ASN A 714 -9.46 -9.42 -34.40
C ASN A 714 -10.48 -9.23 -35.55
N ARG A 715 -10.57 -10.17 -36.50
CA ARG A 715 -11.44 -10.11 -37.68
C ARG A 715 -12.34 -11.35 -37.80
N LEU A 716 -12.55 -12.08 -36.70
CA LEU A 716 -13.27 -13.35 -36.68
C LEU A 716 -14.73 -13.16 -37.11
N SER A 717 -15.17 -13.90 -38.12
CA SER A 717 -16.58 -13.94 -38.58
C SER A 717 -17.41 -15.02 -37.88
N SER A 718 -16.74 -16.03 -37.33
CA SER A 718 -17.29 -17.12 -36.54
C SER A 718 -16.22 -17.67 -35.61
N VAL A 719 -16.63 -18.39 -34.56
CA VAL A 719 -15.77 -19.08 -33.60
C VAL A 719 -16.10 -20.59 -33.57
N PRO A 720 -15.13 -21.47 -33.27
CA PRO A 720 -15.33 -22.91 -33.19
C PRO A 720 -16.10 -23.29 -31.93
N ASP A 721 -16.82 -24.41 -31.97
CA ASP A 721 -17.51 -24.94 -30.79
C ASP A 721 -16.54 -25.16 -29.62
N PHE A 722 -16.92 -24.71 -28.41
CA PHE A 722 -16.16 -24.92 -27.18
C PHE A 722 -16.89 -25.86 -26.19
N SER A 723 -18.02 -26.47 -26.59
CA SER A 723 -18.82 -27.40 -25.78
C SER A 723 -17.99 -28.51 -25.13
N GLY A 724 -17.04 -29.08 -25.89
CA GLY A 724 -16.16 -30.16 -25.45
C GLY A 724 -15.05 -29.77 -24.46
N SER A 725 -14.78 -28.47 -24.25
CA SER A 725 -13.74 -28.04 -23.31
C SER A 725 -14.13 -28.33 -21.86
N LYS A 726 -13.21 -28.91 -21.09
CA LYS A 726 -13.46 -29.32 -19.69
C LYS A 726 -13.02 -28.29 -18.65
N THR A 727 -12.27 -27.26 -19.06
CA THR A 727 -11.45 -26.41 -18.17
C THR A 727 -11.55 -24.92 -18.45
N LEU A 728 -12.02 -24.51 -19.63
CA LEU A 728 -12.13 -23.11 -20.08
C LEU A 728 -13.17 -22.33 -19.25
N LYS A 729 -12.74 -21.21 -18.67
CA LYS A 729 -13.55 -20.37 -17.73
C LYS A 729 -13.75 -18.94 -18.25
N ILE A 730 -12.84 -18.45 -19.09
CA ILE A 730 -12.82 -17.08 -19.60
C ILE A 730 -12.63 -17.13 -21.12
N ILE A 731 -13.60 -16.59 -21.85
CA ILE A 731 -13.51 -16.35 -23.30
C ILE A 731 -13.74 -14.86 -23.54
N ASP A 732 -12.80 -14.22 -24.23
CA ASP A 732 -12.96 -12.85 -24.70
C ASP A 732 -12.82 -12.81 -26.22
N VAL A 733 -13.94 -12.55 -26.90
CA VAL A 733 -14.03 -12.45 -28.37
C VAL A 733 -14.58 -11.08 -28.79
N SER A 734 -14.46 -10.07 -27.92
CA SER A 734 -14.93 -8.70 -28.16
C SER A 734 -14.28 -8.04 -29.38
N ASN A 735 -14.93 -7.02 -29.95
CA ASN A 735 -14.41 -6.22 -31.06
C ASN A 735 -13.96 -7.08 -32.27
N ASN A 736 -14.77 -8.07 -32.63
CA ASN A 736 -14.61 -8.94 -33.81
C ASN A 736 -15.70 -8.64 -34.85
N ARG A 737 -16.01 -9.60 -35.74
CA ARG A 737 -17.00 -9.47 -36.82
C ARG A 737 -18.01 -10.61 -36.80
N LEU A 738 -18.37 -11.11 -35.62
CA LEU A 738 -19.18 -12.32 -35.45
C LEU A 738 -20.62 -12.09 -35.95
N THR A 739 -20.92 -12.61 -37.15
CA THR A 739 -22.22 -12.49 -37.82
C THR A 739 -23.10 -13.74 -37.71
N LYS A 740 -22.52 -14.90 -37.43
CA LYS A 740 -23.27 -16.15 -37.23
C LYS A 740 -23.61 -16.36 -35.75
N LEU A 741 -24.78 -16.94 -35.51
CA LEU A 741 -25.22 -17.38 -34.20
C LEU A 741 -24.20 -18.31 -33.53
N VAL A 742 -24.01 -18.08 -32.24
CA VAL A 742 -23.39 -19.02 -31.30
C VAL A 742 -24.41 -20.15 -31.07
N PRO A 743 -24.11 -21.43 -31.38
CA PRO A 743 -25.04 -22.54 -31.18
C PRO A 743 -25.46 -22.74 -29.72
N ASP A 744 -26.64 -23.31 -29.48
CA ASP A 744 -27.25 -23.45 -28.14
C ASP A 744 -26.38 -24.19 -27.11
N ASN A 745 -25.54 -25.12 -27.57
CA ASN A 745 -24.63 -25.93 -26.74
C ASN A 745 -23.17 -25.45 -26.75
N PHE A 746 -22.85 -24.34 -27.43
CA PHE A 746 -21.48 -23.88 -27.73
C PHE A 746 -20.60 -23.62 -26.48
N ILE A 747 -21.24 -23.29 -25.37
CA ILE A 747 -20.57 -22.81 -24.15
C ILE A 747 -20.29 -24.00 -23.21
N THR A 748 -19.02 -24.22 -22.89
CA THR A 748 -18.63 -25.21 -21.89
C THR A 748 -19.32 -24.99 -20.55
N SER A 749 -19.69 -26.10 -19.90
CA SER A 749 -20.33 -26.13 -18.58
C SER A 749 -19.56 -25.38 -17.46
N LYS A 750 -18.27 -25.08 -17.66
CA LYS A 750 -17.37 -24.39 -16.72
C LYS A 750 -17.20 -22.89 -16.96
N LEU A 751 -17.76 -22.33 -18.03
CA LEU A 751 -17.55 -20.92 -18.38
C LEU A 751 -18.10 -20.00 -17.27
N LYS A 752 -17.35 -18.95 -16.94
CA LYS A 752 -17.70 -17.93 -15.94
C LYS A 752 -17.85 -16.54 -16.56
N PHE A 753 -16.94 -16.19 -17.47
CA PHE A 753 -16.87 -14.88 -18.13
C PHE A 753 -16.89 -15.05 -19.64
N LEU A 754 -17.75 -14.27 -20.30
CA LEU A 754 -17.88 -14.23 -21.76
C LEU A 754 -18.02 -12.77 -22.21
N ASP A 755 -17.08 -12.29 -23.00
CA ASP A 755 -17.14 -10.95 -23.61
C ASP A 755 -17.39 -11.06 -25.12
N LEU A 756 -18.53 -10.51 -25.53
CA LEU A 756 -19.05 -10.44 -26.91
C LEU A 756 -19.26 -9.00 -27.36
N THR A 757 -18.76 -8.01 -26.61
CA THR A 757 -18.94 -6.58 -26.93
C THR A 757 -18.39 -6.22 -28.31
N CYS A 758 -18.89 -5.13 -28.91
CA CYS A 758 -18.43 -4.61 -30.21
C CYS A 758 -18.42 -5.62 -31.39
N ASN A 759 -19.30 -6.63 -31.42
CA ASN A 759 -19.38 -7.60 -32.53
C ASN A 759 -20.48 -7.31 -33.58
N GLY A 760 -21.50 -6.53 -33.21
CA GLY A 760 -22.69 -6.29 -34.01
C GLY A 760 -23.96 -6.55 -33.22
N THR A 761 -25.07 -5.86 -33.56
CA THR A 761 -26.30 -5.86 -32.75
C THR A 761 -27.04 -7.20 -32.77
N THR A 762 -27.12 -7.86 -33.93
CA THR A 762 -27.94 -9.07 -34.13
C THR A 762 -27.45 -10.27 -33.30
N THR A 763 -26.14 -10.45 -33.16
CA THR A 763 -25.55 -11.57 -32.41
C THR A 763 -25.58 -11.37 -30.89
N GLN A 764 -25.65 -10.13 -30.42
CA GLN A 764 -25.64 -9.79 -28.99
C GLN A 764 -26.98 -10.11 -28.31
N LEU A 765 -28.11 -9.69 -28.92
CA LEU A 765 -29.45 -9.91 -28.37
C LEU A 765 -29.76 -11.40 -28.15
N LEU A 766 -29.54 -12.23 -29.17
CA LEU A 766 -29.86 -13.66 -29.14
C LEU A 766 -29.03 -14.41 -28.09
N THR A 767 -27.72 -14.15 -28.01
CA THR A 767 -26.85 -14.83 -27.03
C THR A 767 -27.19 -14.44 -25.59
N LEU A 768 -27.69 -13.22 -25.36
CA LEU A 768 -28.20 -12.78 -24.04
C LEU A 768 -29.47 -13.53 -23.61
N GLU A 769 -30.36 -13.89 -24.53
CA GLU A 769 -31.54 -14.71 -24.21
C GLU A 769 -31.13 -16.16 -23.91
N MET A 770 -30.24 -16.74 -24.72
CA MET A 770 -29.71 -18.09 -24.54
C MET A 770 -28.94 -18.26 -23.22
N ALA A 771 -28.18 -17.24 -22.82
CA ALA A 771 -27.47 -17.23 -21.54
C ALA A 771 -28.36 -16.95 -20.32
N LYS A 772 -29.53 -16.32 -20.49
CA LYS A 772 -30.56 -16.21 -19.44
C LYS A 772 -31.39 -17.50 -19.31
N ALA A 773 -31.58 -18.24 -20.40
CA ALA A 773 -32.27 -19.53 -20.39
C ALA A 773 -31.46 -20.63 -19.67
N ASN A 774 -30.13 -20.63 -19.85
CA ASN A 774 -29.23 -21.42 -19.02
C ASN A 774 -29.12 -20.82 -17.62
N GLN A 775 -29.58 -21.54 -16.58
CA GLN A 775 -29.71 -21.06 -15.19
C GLN A 775 -28.37 -20.82 -14.42
N LYS A 776 -27.34 -20.28 -15.07
CA LYS A 776 -26.02 -20.01 -14.48
C LYS A 776 -25.72 -18.52 -14.47
N SER A 777 -25.10 -18.04 -13.39
CA SER A 777 -24.58 -16.68 -13.25
C SER A 777 -23.29 -16.47 -14.06
N ILE A 778 -23.37 -16.61 -15.39
CA ILE A 778 -22.31 -16.20 -16.31
C ILE A 778 -22.26 -14.67 -16.30
N SER A 779 -21.11 -14.08 -15.98
CA SER A 779 -20.90 -12.65 -16.16
C SER A 779 -20.67 -12.37 -17.65
N ILE A 780 -21.71 -11.85 -18.30
CA ILE A 780 -21.63 -11.26 -19.63
C ILE A 780 -21.45 -9.76 -19.45
N GLU A 781 -20.38 -9.20 -20.01
CA GLU A 781 -20.33 -7.76 -20.23
C GLU A 781 -21.08 -7.47 -21.54
N ASP A 782 -22.25 -6.85 -21.43
CA ASP A 782 -22.93 -6.24 -22.57
C ASP A 782 -22.66 -4.74 -22.60
N ILE A 783 -22.25 -4.26 -23.76
CA ILE A 783 -22.03 -2.85 -24.10
C ILE A 783 -22.43 -2.65 -25.58
N GLY A 784 -23.51 -3.32 -26.02
CA GLY A 784 -24.04 -3.28 -27.38
C GLY A 784 -24.58 -1.91 -27.77
N ASN A 785 -23.78 -1.16 -28.54
CA ASN A 785 -24.11 0.13 -29.18
C ASN A 785 -24.65 1.29 -28.29
N GLN A 786 -24.85 1.11 -26.99
CA GLN A 786 -25.17 2.19 -26.05
C GLN A 786 -24.01 3.17 -25.77
N ASN A 787 -22.87 3.02 -26.45
CA ASN A 787 -21.67 3.85 -26.36
C ASN A 787 -21.84 5.26 -26.99
N LEU A 788 -22.99 5.90 -26.78
CA LEU A 788 -23.35 7.23 -27.28
C LEU A 788 -24.25 8.02 -26.28
N GLN A 789 -24.19 7.71 -24.99
CA GLN A 789 -24.90 8.50 -23.97
C GLN A 789 -24.38 9.95 -23.97
N HIS A 790 -25.27 10.91 -24.21
CA HIS A 790 -24.95 12.35 -24.36
C HIS A 790 -23.78 12.66 -25.33
N ASN A 791 -23.67 11.89 -26.42
CA ASN A 791 -22.57 11.97 -27.40
C ASN A 791 -21.18 11.66 -26.80
N LEU A 792 -21.06 10.81 -25.77
CA LEU A 792 -19.77 10.25 -25.35
C LEU A 792 -19.68 8.76 -25.72
N GLN A 793 -18.53 8.36 -26.28
CA GLN A 793 -18.16 6.95 -26.43
C GLN A 793 -17.30 6.54 -25.23
N PHE A 794 -17.50 5.35 -24.68
CA PHE A 794 -16.69 4.84 -23.59
C PHE A 794 -16.35 3.35 -23.76
N GLY A 795 -15.51 2.83 -22.87
CA GLY A 795 -15.03 1.47 -22.87
C GLY A 795 -14.38 1.13 -21.53
N PHE A 796 -14.46 -0.14 -21.16
CA PHE A 796 -14.02 -0.67 -19.87
C PHE A 796 -13.15 -1.90 -20.11
N SER A 797 -12.18 -2.15 -19.23
CA SER A 797 -11.42 -3.40 -19.20
C SER A 797 -11.04 -3.72 -17.77
N GLU A 798 -11.32 -4.94 -17.30
CA GLU A 798 -10.99 -5.39 -15.96
C GLU A 798 -10.42 -6.81 -15.97
N SER A 799 -9.36 -7.05 -15.18
CA SER A 799 -8.70 -8.34 -15.03
C SER A 799 -8.29 -8.54 -13.57
N SER A 800 -8.36 -9.78 -13.08
CA SER A 800 -7.83 -10.14 -11.76
C SER A 800 -6.35 -10.53 -11.77
N GLY A 801 -5.76 -10.76 -12.96
CA GLY A 801 -4.51 -11.50 -13.09
C GLY A 801 -4.59 -12.84 -12.34
N ASP A 802 -3.52 -13.18 -11.63
CA ASP A 802 -3.38 -14.41 -10.85
C ASP A 802 -4.22 -14.40 -9.56
N LYS A 803 -4.92 -13.31 -9.23
CA LYS A 803 -5.68 -13.18 -7.96
C LYS A 803 -7.06 -13.82 -8.02
N VAL A 804 -7.43 -14.51 -6.93
CA VAL A 804 -8.71 -15.24 -6.79
C VAL A 804 -9.96 -14.33 -6.86
N LYS A 805 -9.85 -13.07 -6.43
CA LYS A 805 -10.96 -12.09 -6.44
C LYS A 805 -10.48 -10.70 -6.85
N MET A 806 -11.28 -10.04 -7.69
CA MET A 806 -11.08 -8.65 -8.13
C MET A 806 -11.52 -7.66 -7.03
N SER A 807 -10.55 -7.08 -6.33
CA SER A 807 -10.74 -6.07 -5.26
C SER A 807 -10.93 -4.63 -5.75
N ILE A 808 -11.03 -4.44 -7.07
CA ILE A 808 -11.33 -3.16 -7.72
C ILE A 808 -12.77 -3.21 -8.24
N LYS A 809 -13.49 -2.09 -8.22
CA LYS A 809 -14.85 -1.96 -8.74
C LYS A 809 -14.99 -0.62 -9.46
N GLN A 810 -15.51 -0.62 -10.68
CA GLN A 810 -15.83 0.59 -11.42
C GLN A 810 -17.20 1.15 -11.03
N ILE A 811 -17.35 2.46 -11.06
CA ILE A 811 -18.62 3.17 -11.15
C ILE A 811 -18.78 3.53 -12.63
N ARG A 812 -19.83 3.01 -13.25
CA ARG A 812 -20.15 3.18 -14.68
C ARG A 812 -21.49 3.94 -14.79
N PRO A 813 -21.71 4.77 -15.81
CA PRO A 813 -22.96 5.50 -15.98
C PRO A 813 -24.14 4.54 -16.20
N LYS A 814 -25.33 4.96 -15.78
CA LYS A 814 -26.61 4.23 -15.98
C LYS A 814 -27.38 4.87 -17.13
N GLU A 815 -28.19 4.09 -17.84
CA GLU A 815 -29.07 4.60 -18.90
C GLU A 815 -29.98 5.73 -18.39
N GLY A 816 -30.04 6.84 -19.14
CA GLY A 816 -30.84 8.02 -18.81
C GLY A 816 -30.36 8.86 -17.62
N ASP A 817 -29.34 8.40 -16.88
CA ASP A 817 -28.78 9.08 -15.71
C ASP A 817 -27.59 10.00 -16.08
N ARG A 818 -27.04 10.71 -15.10
CA ARG A 818 -25.89 11.60 -15.28
C ARG A 818 -24.63 10.83 -15.67
N ILE A 819 -23.80 11.50 -16.45
CA ILE A 819 -22.46 11.02 -16.81
C ILE A 819 -21.56 11.07 -15.56
N ILE A 820 -21.49 9.95 -14.86
CA ILE A 820 -20.62 9.72 -13.72
C ILE A 820 -19.79 8.47 -14.00
N PHE A 821 -18.47 8.63 -13.94
CA PHE A 821 -17.49 7.56 -13.97
C PHE A 821 -16.77 7.52 -12.62
N GLY A 822 -16.17 6.39 -12.28
CA GLY A 822 -15.32 6.31 -11.11
C GLY A 822 -14.74 4.93 -10.92
N MET A 823 -13.88 4.80 -9.92
CA MET A 823 -13.22 3.56 -9.59
C MET A 823 -12.93 3.50 -8.10
N VAL A 824 -13.05 2.30 -7.54
CA VAL A 824 -12.84 2.02 -6.12
C VAL A 824 -11.91 0.83 -6.00
N ASN A 825 -10.83 0.99 -5.23
CA ASN A 825 -9.83 -0.04 -4.99
C ASN A 825 -9.78 -0.35 -3.49
N GLY A 826 -10.34 -1.48 -3.06
CA GLY A 826 -10.31 -1.95 -1.65
C GLY A 826 -8.98 -2.59 -1.24
N PHE A 827 -7.89 -2.32 -1.98
CA PHE A 827 -6.57 -2.93 -1.86
C PHE A 827 -6.61 -4.46 -1.97
N SER A 828 -6.62 -5.16 -0.83
CA SER A 828 -6.76 -6.63 -0.75
C SER A 828 -8.21 -7.08 -0.48
N ASN A 829 -9.08 -6.22 0.03
CA ASN A 829 -10.42 -6.57 0.48
C ASN A 829 -11.49 -6.23 -0.60
N THR A 830 -12.20 -7.24 -1.08
CA THR A 830 -13.23 -7.08 -2.13
C THR A 830 -14.55 -6.51 -1.58
N GLU A 831 -14.91 -6.84 -0.34
CA GLU A 831 -16.15 -6.37 0.31
C GLU A 831 -16.06 -4.87 0.61
N MET A 832 -14.90 -4.40 1.05
CA MET A 832 -14.61 -2.97 1.26
C MET A 832 -14.76 -2.17 -0.05
N ALA A 833 -14.28 -2.71 -1.18
CA ALA A 833 -14.47 -2.08 -2.49
C ALA A 833 -15.95 -1.99 -2.89
N VAL A 834 -16.74 -3.04 -2.65
CA VAL A 834 -18.19 -3.04 -2.90
C VAL A 834 -18.92 -2.06 -1.96
N LYS A 835 -18.56 -2.02 -0.68
CA LYS A 835 -19.16 -1.12 0.32
C LYS A 835 -18.89 0.35 -0.01
N ILE A 836 -17.64 0.69 -0.34
CA ILE A 836 -17.28 2.05 -0.76
C ILE A 836 -18.02 2.44 -2.06
N LYS A 837 -18.04 1.57 -3.08
CA LYS A 837 -18.79 1.81 -4.33
C LYS A 837 -20.27 2.13 -4.05
N HIS A 838 -20.95 1.29 -3.28
CA HIS A 838 -22.37 1.48 -2.98
C HIS A 838 -22.64 2.77 -2.20
N LEU A 839 -21.77 3.15 -1.26
CA LEU A 839 -21.88 4.41 -0.51
C LEU A 839 -21.70 5.67 -1.39
N LEU A 840 -20.90 5.58 -2.46
CA LEU A 840 -20.71 6.67 -3.42
C LEU A 840 -21.90 6.80 -4.37
N GLU A 841 -22.38 5.68 -4.92
CA GLU A 841 -23.58 5.61 -5.77
C GLU A 841 -24.82 6.13 -5.02
N ASP A 842 -25.10 5.61 -3.81
CA ASP A 842 -26.21 6.05 -2.96
C ASP A 842 -26.20 7.55 -2.70
N TYR A 843 -25.02 8.15 -2.51
CA TYR A 843 -24.95 9.59 -2.28
C TYR A 843 -25.15 10.40 -3.55
N LEU A 844 -24.51 10.01 -4.66
CA LEU A 844 -24.51 10.78 -5.92
C LEU A 844 -25.87 10.76 -6.64
N GLU A 845 -26.56 9.62 -6.64
CA GLU A 845 -27.91 9.46 -7.21
C GLU A 845 -28.94 10.40 -6.54
N ARG A 846 -28.79 10.63 -5.24
CA ARG A 846 -29.67 11.51 -4.44
C ARG A 846 -29.47 13.01 -4.71
N GLN A 847 -28.45 13.43 -5.46
CA GLN A 847 -28.15 14.84 -5.71
C GLN A 847 -28.95 15.40 -6.88
N ARG A 848 -29.19 16.72 -6.90
CA ARG A 848 -29.86 17.42 -8.03
C ARG A 848 -28.89 17.91 -9.10
N PHE A 849 -27.67 18.22 -8.71
CA PHE A 849 -26.54 18.62 -9.56
C PHE A 849 -25.29 17.94 -9.00
N VAL A 850 -24.27 17.67 -9.81
CA VAL A 850 -23.00 17.10 -9.32
C VAL A 850 -21.86 18.00 -9.78
N ASN A 851 -21.32 18.77 -8.83
CA ASN A 851 -20.17 19.65 -9.00
C ASN A 851 -18.99 19.17 -8.14
N LEU A 852 -17.91 19.95 -8.10
CA LEU A 852 -16.69 19.61 -7.34
C LEU A 852 -16.93 19.37 -5.84
N ASP A 853 -17.69 20.25 -5.17
CA ASP A 853 -18.11 20.11 -3.77
C ASP A 853 -18.94 18.83 -3.56
N THR A 854 -19.80 18.48 -4.52
CA THR A 854 -20.62 17.25 -4.49
C THR A 854 -19.76 15.99 -4.57
N LEU A 855 -18.78 15.95 -5.47
CA LEU A 855 -17.85 14.81 -5.61
C LEU A 855 -16.98 14.65 -4.35
N LYS A 856 -16.45 15.76 -3.81
CA LYS A 856 -15.70 15.78 -2.54
C LYS A 856 -16.55 15.27 -1.38
N LYS A 857 -17.81 15.73 -1.26
CA LYS A 857 -18.77 15.26 -0.25
C LYS A 857 -19.13 13.79 -0.38
N ALA A 858 -19.11 13.21 -1.58
CA ALA A 858 -19.32 11.78 -1.77
C ALA A 858 -18.24 10.95 -1.06
N LEU A 859 -16.97 11.25 -1.32
CA LEU A 859 -15.82 10.58 -0.70
C LEU A 859 -15.83 10.75 0.82
N LEU A 860 -16.04 11.98 1.30
CA LEU A 860 -16.08 12.28 2.73
C LEU A 860 -17.24 11.58 3.47
N ARG A 861 -18.45 11.55 2.88
CA ARG A 861 -19.60 10.83 3.46
C ARG A 861 -19.42 9.32 3.39
N ALA A 862 -18.76 8.79 2.36
CA ALA A 862 -18.41 7.38 2.30
C ALA A 862 -17.46 7.00 3.44
N HIS A 863 -16.37 7.76 3.64
CA HIS A 863 -15.41 7.53 4.75
C HIS A 863 -16.11 7.40 6.11
N ILE A 864 -16.97 8.36 6.46
CA ILE A 864 -17.70 8.35 7.74
C ILE A 864 -18.69 7.17 7.81
N ARG A 865 -19.48 6.94 6.76
CA ARG A 865 -20.50 5.86 6.73
C ARG A 865 -19.92 4.44 6.71
N LEU A 866 -18.63 4.24 6.44
CA LEU A 866 -17.98 2.93 6.58
C LEU A 866 -18.02 2.42 8.04
N GLY A 867 -18.01 3.33 9.03
CA GLY A 867 -18.18 3.02 10.44
C GLY A 867 -17.08 2.10 11.02
N LYS A 868 -17.49 1.07 11.78
CA LYS A 868 -16.57 0.12 12.44
C LYS A 868 -15.58 -0.55 11.46
N ASP A 869 -15.99 -0.79 10.21
CA ASP A 869 -15.15 -1.50 9.22
C ASP A 869 -14.00 -0.61 8.73
N ALA A 870 -14.24 0.71 8.62
CA ALA A 870 -13.20 1.71 8.35
C ALA A 870 -12.17 1.84 9.47
N ASN A 871 -12.31 1.15 10.60
CA ASN A 871 -11.27 1.09 11.62
C ASN A 871 -9.99 0.47 11.03
N ARG A 872 -9.98 -0.83 10.72
CA ARG A 872 -8.78 -1.56 10.28
C ARG A 872 -8.68 -1.78 8.77
N LEU A 873 -9.69 -1.37 8.00
CA LEU A 873 -9.75 -1.51 6.55
C LEU A 873 -9.94 -0.14 5.87
N GLY A 874 -9.66 -0.09 4.58
CA GLY A 874 -9.84 1.09 3.76
C GLY A 874 -9.73 0.81 2.27
N GLY A 875 -9.72 1.86 1.47
CA GLY A 875 -9.58 1.81 0.02
C GLY A 875 -9.22 3.17 -0.59
N SER A 876 -8.79 3.15 -1.85
CA SER A 876 -8.75 4.35 -2.70
C SER A 876 -10.07 4.48 -3.47
N ALA A 877 -10.54 5.70 -3.73
CA ALA A 877 -11.65 5.95 -4.66
C ALA A 877 -11.49 7.27 -5.43
N LEU A 878 -11.84 7.23 -6.71
CA LEU A 878 -11.91 8.37 -7.62
C LEU A 878 -13.31 8.43 -8.22
N VAL A 879 -13.92 9.61 -8.19
CA VAL A 879 -15.22 9.89 -8.84
C VAL A 879 -15.09 11.08 -9.77
N LEU A 880 -15.67 10.97 -10.97
CA LEU A 880 -15.55 11.91 -12.07
C LEU A 880 -16.92 12.14 -12.70
N SER A 881 -17.26 13.38 -13.02
CA SER A 881 -18.47 13.70 -13.77
C SER A 881 -18.20 14.70 -14.89
N ILE A 882 -18.84 14.47 -16.04
CA ILE A 882 -18.74 15.29 -17.24
C ILE A 882 -20.09 15.97 -17.47
N GLN A 883 -20.15 17.29 -17.30
CA GLN A 883 -21.37 18.09 -17.43
C GLN A 883 -21.06 19.39 -18.20
N ASP A 884 -21.93 19.78 -19.12
CA ASP A 884 -21.76 20.95 -19.99
C ASP A 884 -20.38 21.00 -20.68
N GLN A 885 -19.52 21.97 -20.35
CA GLN A 885 -18.13 22.07 -20.82
C GLN A 885 -17.11 21.74 -19.72
N TYR A 886 -17.49 21.04 -18.65
CA TYR A 886 -16.61 20.78 -17.51
C TYR A 886 -16.49 19.30 -17.17
N LEU A 887 -15.25 18.91 -16.86
CA LEU A 887 -14.90 17.67 -16.19
C LEU A 887 -14.57 18.02 -14.74
N PHE A 888 -15.36 17.47 -13.81
CA PHE A 888 -15.09 17.54 -12.37
C PHE A 888 -14.55 16.19 -11.91
N CYS A 889 -13.45 16.20 -11.16
CA CYS A 889 -12.83 15.02 -10.56
C CYS A 889 -12.65 15.23 -9.06
N ALA A 890 -12.88 14.19 -8.27
CA ALA A 890 -12.41 14.11 -6.89
C ALA A 890 -11.77 12.74 -6.64
N ASN A 891 -10.61 12.72 -5.98
CA ASN A 891 -9.82 11.53 -5.70
C ASN A 891 -9.41 11.47 -4.22
N SER A 892 -9.48 10.27 -3.65
CA SER A 892 -8.92 9.92 -2.36
C SER A 892 -8.13 8.63 -2.54
N GLY A 893 -6.82 8.76 -2.73
CA GLY A 893 -5.87 7.66 -2.78
C GLY A 893 -5.18 7.49 -4.13
N ASN A 894 -4.71 6.28 -4.41
CA ASN A 894 -3.79 5.99 -5.52
C ASN A 894 -4.48 5.58 -6.85
N ILE A 895 -5.60 6.20 -7.20
CA ILE A 895 -6.23 5.95 -8.51
C ILE A 895 -5.80 7.08 -9.46
N GLY A 896 -5.26 6.68 -10.61
CA GLY A 896 -4.74 7.60 -11.61
C GLY A 896 -5.82 7.98 -12.62
N GLY A 897 -5.73 9.21 -13.13
CA GLY A 897 -6.49 9.64 -14.29
C GLY A 897 -5.71 10.61 -15.16
N ILE A 898 -6.00 10.61 -16.46
CA ILE A 898 -5.44 11.58 -17.43
C ILE A 898 -6.50 12.04 -18.42
N VAL A 899 -6.35 13.25 -18.94
CA VAL A 899 -6.98 13.72 -20.18
C VAL A 899 -5.93 13.70 -21.27
N VAL A 900 -6.24 13.09 -22.42
CA VAL A 900 -5.35 13.00 -23.58
C VAL A 900 -5.89 13.89 -24.70
N LYS A 901 -5.02 14.71 -25.27
CA LYS A 901 -5.37 15.71 -26.28
C LYS A 901 -5.17 15.23 -27.71
N THR A 902 -5.77 15.92 -28.67
CA THR A 902 -5.68 15.69 -30.11
C THR A 902 -4.24 15.71 -30.61
N ASP A 903 -3.41 16.60 -30.07
CA ASP A 903 -1.97 16.76 -30.34
C ASP A 903 -1.04 15.75 -29.62
N SER A 904 -1.61 14.78 -28.89
CA SER A 904 -0.89 13.81 -28.05
C SER A 904 -0.19 14.38 -26.81
N SER A 905 -0.46 15.64 -26.43
CA SER A 905 -0.22 16.11 -25.07
C SER A 905 -1.25 15.52 -24.10
N TYR A 906 -1.00 15.65 -22.79
CA TYR A 906 -1.91 15.16 -21.74
C TYR A 906 -1.95 16.10 -20.53
N ILE A 907 -2.99 15.94 -19.70
CA ILE A 907 -3.16 16.57 -18.40
C ILE A 907 -3.42 15.46 -17.39
N GLU A 908 -2.70 15.45 -16.26
CA GLU A 908 -2.98 14.54 -15.15
C GLU A 908 -4.19 15.02 -14.34
N LEU A 909 -5.11 14.11 -14.01
CA LEU A 909 -6.32 14.39 -13.23
C LEU A 909 -6.14 14.23 -11.72
N THR A 910 -5.09 13.50 -11.32
CA THR A 910 -4.75 13.17 -9.93
C THR A 910 -3.24 13.08 -9.79
N HIS A 911 -2.70 13.51 -8.65
CA HIS A 911 -1.26 13.46 -8.41
C HIS A 911 -0.86 12.24 -7.59
N GLN A 912 0.24 11.57 -7.97
CA GLN A 912 0.76 10.44 -7.22
C GLN A 912 1.53 10.92 -5.98
N ILE A 913 0.84 10.96 -4.85
CA ILE A 913 1.41 11.35 -3.56
C ILE A 913 2.33 10.22 -3.04
N ASP A 914 3.65 10.37 -3.21
CA ASP A 914 4.68 9.47 -2.66
C ASP A 914 4.87 9.74 -1.15
N PRO A 915 4.59 8.77 -0.24
CA PRO A 915 4.77 8.97 1.19
C PRO A 915 6.24 9.13 1.61
N LEU A 916 7.21 8.84 0.73
CA LEU A 916 8.64 8.92 1.03
C LEU A 916 9.24 10.33 0.87
N LYS A 917 8.51 11.28 0.27
CA LYS A 917 9.08 12.55 -0.20
C LYS A 917 8.14 13.75 0.00
N GLY A 918 8.73 14.94 0.05
CA GLY A 918 8.01 16.22 0.04
C GLY A 918 7.04 16.40 1.22
N GLU A 919 5.99 17.20 0.99
CA GLU A 919 5.03 17.59 2.02
C GLU A 919 4.28 16.42 2.66
N GLU A 920 4.08 15.30 1.95
CA GLU A 920 3.41 14.12 2.52
C GLU A 920 4.30 13.41 3.53
N TYR A 921 5.62 13.29 3.28
CA TYR A 921 6.54 12.74 4.28
C TYR A 921 6.55 13.59 5.55
N GLU A 922 6.67 14.91 5.41
CA GLU A 922 6.62 15.84 6.54
C GLU A 922 5.28 15.76 7.28
N ARG A 923 4.15 15.68 6.58
CA ARG A 923 2.83 15.47 7.20
C ARG A 923 2.76 14.16 7.98
N LEU A 924 3.29 13.07 7.41
CA LEU A 924 3.32 11.76 8.07
C LEU A 924 4.21 11.78 9.33
N ARG A 925 5.38 12.41 9.28
CA ARG A 925 6.26 12.59 10.45
C ARG A 925 5.60 13.44 11.54
N ASN A 926 4.96 14.55 11.17
CA ASN A 926 4.18 15.38 12.11
C ASN A 926 2.95 14.65 12.69
N ALA A 927 2.40 13.67 11.96
CA ALA A 927 1.36 12.76 12.44
C ALA A 927 1.89 11.58 13.29
N ASN A 928 3.18 11.60 13.69
CA ASN A 928 3.89 10.54 14.41
C ASN A 928 3.81 9.16 13.71
N ALA A 929 3.87 9.16 12.37
CA ALA A 929 3.90 7.93 11.58
C ALA A 929 5.33 7.50 11.23
N ILE A 930 5.51 6.19 11.18
CA ILE A 930 6.70 5.54 10.64
C ILE A 930 6.46 5.07 9.20
N ILE A 931 7.54 4.91 8.45
CA ILE A 931 7.53 4.22 7.16
C ILE A 931 8.44 3.01 7.25
N THR A 932 7.89 1.80 7.07
CA THR A 932 8.68 0.56 7.14
C THR A 932 9.64 0.44 5.97
N GLU A 933 10.56 -0.54 6.03
CA GLU A 933 11.53 -0.83 4.98
C GLU A 933 10.91 -1.25 3.64
N ASN A 934 9.62 -1.60 3.66
CA ASN A 934 8.78 -1.92 2.50
C ASN A 934 7.92 -0.72 2.03
N ASN A 935 8.26 0.50 2.48
CA ASN A 935 7.58 1.76 2.14
C ASN A 935 6.08 1.79 2.54
N LEU A 936 5.71 1.13 3.64
CA LEU A 936 4.35 1.15 4.19
C LEU A 936 4.25 2.07 5.42
N ILE A 937 3.28 2.97 5.40
CA ILE A 937 2.89 3.85 6.51
C ILE A 937 2.38 2.97 7.66
N ASN A 938 3.03 3.06 8.83
CA ASN A 938 2.82 2.23 10.02
C ASN A 938 2.76 0.71 9.72
N GLY A 939 3.38 0.27 8.62
CA GLY A 939 3.36 -1.13 8.17
C GLY A 939 2.06 -1.60 7.49
N ILE A 940 1.10 -0.71 7.24
CA ILE A 940 -0.29 -1.08 6.90
C ILE A 940 -0.69 -0.69 5.47
N CYS A 941 -0.36 0.52 5.02
CA CYS A 941 -0.78 1.04 3.71
C CYS A 941 0.32 1.90 3.07
N SER A 942 0.44 1.91 1.75
CA SER A 942 1.36 2.78 1.00
C SER A 942 0.75 4.12 0.57
N VAL A 943 -0.45 4.46 1.05
CA VAL A 943 -1.25 5.60 0.56
C VAL A 943 -1.82 6.39 1.74
N GLY A 944 -1.24 7.56 2.01
CA GLY A 944 -1.63 8.43 3.13
C GLY A 944 -3.02 9.06 2.99
N ARG A 945 -3.52 9.24 1.76
CA ARG A 945 -4.80 9.90 1.47
C ARG A 945 -5.96 8.93 1.18
N SER A 946 -6.11 7.90 2.01
CA SER A 946 -7.06 6.79 1.78
C SER A 946 -8.41 6.98 2.48
N LEU A 947 -9.49 6.41 1.92
CA LEU A 947 -10.75 6.22 2.63
C LEU A 947 -10.61 5.11 3.68
N GLY A 948 -10.91 5.41 4.94
CA GLY A 948 -10.91 4.43 6.03
C GLY A 948 -9.65 4.51 6.87
N TYR A 949 -9.18 3.37 7.38
CA TYR A 949 -8.06 3.26 8.32
C TYR A 949 -8.11 4.23 9.52
N SER A 950 -9.29 4.52 10.08
CA SER A 950 -9.51 5.63 11.02
C SER A 950 -8.73 5.55 12.34
N TYR A 951 -8.13 4.41 12.70
CA TYR A 951 -7.15 4.32 13.80
C TYR A 951 -5.78 4.97 13.50
N LEU A 952 -5.47 5.18 12.23
CA LEU A 952 -4.25 5.83 11.77
C LEU A 952 -4.43 7.34 11.52
N PHE A 953 -5.59 7.94 11.84
CA PHE A 953 -5.71 9.39 11.85
C PHE A 953 -4.72 9.99 12.87
N PRO A 954 -4.01 11.10 12.60
CA PRO A 954 -4.04 11.93 11.38
C PRO A 954 -3.01 11.53 10.31
N ALA A 955 -2.32 10.39 10.45
CA ALA A 955 -1.40 9.89 9.43
C ALA A 955 -2.12 9.43 8.16
N ILE A 956 -3.26 8.74 8.28
CA ILE A 956 -4.15 8.39 7.17
C ILE A 956 -5.53 9.01 7.38
N PHE A 957 -6.00 9.74 6.35
CA PHE A 957 -7.34 10.32 6.24
C PHE A 957 -7.64 10.57 4.75
N PRO A 958 -8.90 10.67 4.31
CA PRO A 958 -9.20 10.72 2.88
C PRO A 958 -8.72 11.98 2.17
N GLY A 959 -8.85 13.15 2.81
CA GLY A 959 -8.33 14.45 2.37
C GLY A 959 -8.46 14.72 0.86
N PRO A 960 -9.68 14.68 0.27
CA PRO A 960 -9.80 14.46 -1.16
C PRO A 960 -9.23 15.59 -2.01
N GLU A 961 -8.37 15.22 -2.95
CA GLU A 961 -7.91 16.07 -4.05
C GLU A 961 -9.08 16.31 -5.02
N THR A 962 -9.19 17.53 -5.54
CA THR A 962 -10.30 17.93 -6.41
C THR A 962 -9.83 18.81 -7.56
N LEU A 963 -10.18 18.43 -8.78
CA LEU A 963 -9.81 19.15 -10.00
C LEU A 963 -11.04 19.44 -10.87
N ALA A 964 -11.08 20.63 -11.47
CA ALA A 964 -12.07 21.04 -12.46
C ALA A 964 -11.35 21.48 -13.74
N ILE A 965 -11.63 20.83 -14.86
CA ILE A 965 -11.08 21.16 -16.18
C ILE A 965 -12.22 21.64 -17.08
N GLN A 966 -12.04 22.79 -17.75
CA GLN A 966 -12.90 23.17 -18.86
C GLN A 966 -12.48 22.37 -20.10
N ILE A 967 -13.40 21.58 -20.64
CA ILE A 967 -13.20 20.74 -21.82
C ILE A 967 -13.08 21.63 -23.06
N THR A 968 -11.93 21.55 -23.73
CA THR A 968 -11.62 22.26 -24.96
C THR A 968 -11.79 21.35 -26.18
N PRO A 969 -11.90 21.89 -27.42
CA PRO A 969 -11.88 21.09 -28.65
C PRO A 969 -10.57 20.33 -28.91
N LEU A 970 -9.54 20.50 -28.07
CA LEU A 970 -8.30 19.72 -28.11
C LEU A 970 -8.36 18.49 -27.22
N ASP A 971 -9.27 18.40 -26.25
CA ASP A 971 -9.32 17.26 -25.33
C ASP A 971 -10.10 16.11 -26.00
N GLU A 972 -9.45 14.96 -26.23
CA GLU A 972 -10.01 13.86 -27.04
C GLU A 972 -10.45 12.67 -26.18
N PHE A 973 -9.63 12.25 -25.22
CA PHE A 973 -9.94 11.11 -24.34
C PHE A 973 -9.76 11.46 -22.85
N VAL A 974 -10.49 10.76 -22.01
CA VAL A 974 -10.28 10.67 -20.56
C VAL A 974 -9.99 9.22 -20.22
N VAL A 975 -8.94 8.97 -19.44
CA VAL A 975 -8.57 7.63 -18.97
C VAL A 975 -8.58 7.62 -17.45
N LEU A 976 -9.17 6.60 -16.85
CA LEU A 976 -9.04 6.29 -15.43
C LEU A 976 -8.47 4.88 -15.28
N GLY A 977 -7.56 4.70 -14.33
CA GLY A 977 -6.94 3.41 -14.06
C GLY A 977 -6.55 3.26 -12.60
N ASN A 978 -6.59 2.05 -12.06
CA ASN A 978 -6.03 1.82 -10.72
C ASN A 978 -4.52 2.10 -10.75
N GLY A 979 -3.93 2.55 -9.63
CA GLY A 979 -2.54 3.03 -9.60
C GLY A 979 -1.49 2.02 -10.08
N GLU A 980 -1.81 0.73 -10.16
CA GLU A 980 -0.90 -0.26 -10.75
C GLU A 980 -0.79 -0.14 -12.28
N VAL A 981 -1.74 0.48 -12.98
CA VAL A 981 -1.62 0.85 -14.40
C VAL A 981 -0.44 1.83 -14.56
N PHE A 982 -0.56 3.01 -13.94
CA PHE A 982 0.41 4.11 -14.08
C PHE A 982 1.79 3.83 -13.47
N LYS A 983 1.93 2.79 -12.63
CA LYS A 983 3.22 2.28 -12.17
C LYS A 983 3.91 1.34 -13.17
N ASN A 984 3.15 0.61 -14.00
CA ASN A 984 3.69 -0.47 -14.82
C ASN A 984 3.89 -0.07 -16.29
N ILE A 985 3.24 0.98 -16.78
CA ILE A 985 3.32 1.49 -18.16
C ILE A 985 3.49 3.01 -18.17
N GLU A 986 4.18 3.58 -19.17
CA GLU A 986 4.30 5.04 -19.28
C GLU A 986 2.99 5.68 -19.79
N ILE A 987 2.71 6.91 -19.36
CA ILE A 987 1.59 7.71 -19.90
C ILE A 987 1.69 7.87 -21.43
N ARG A 988 2.91 7.94 -21.98
CA ARG A 988 3.14 7.99 -23.43
C ARG A 988 2.61 6.75 -24.15
N GLU A 989 2.83 5.56 -23.58
CA GLU A 989 2.31 4.30 -24.14
C GLU A 989 0.78 4.26 -24.11
N ILE A 990 0.14 4.87 -23.11
CA ILE A 990 -1.31 5.06 -23.04
C ILE A 990 -1.81 6.00 -24.15
N VAL A 991 -1.13 7.13 -24.37
CA VAL A 991 -1.47 8.09 -25.43
C VAL A 991 -1.37 7.43 -26.81
N GLU A 992 -0.22 6.84 -27.14
CA GLU A 992 0.02 6.16 -28.42
C GLU A 992 -0.97 5.00 -28.63
N CYS A 993 -1.28 4.25 -27.58
CA CYS A 993 -2.31 3.21 -27.59
C CYS A 993 -3.65 3.76 -28.09
N LEU A 994 -4.18 4.81 -27.48
CA LEU A 994 -5.48 5.38 -27.81
C LEU A 994 -5.53 5.99 -29.22
N LYS A 995 -4.46 6.68 -29.63
CA LYS A 995 -4.30 7.19 -31.00
C LYS A 995 -4.34 6.08 -32.04
N SER A 996 -3.80 4.90 -31.71
CA SER A 996 -3.76 3.76 -32.63
C SER A 996 -5.08 2.98 -32.74
N THR A 997 -6.01 3.11 -31.79
CA THR A 997 -7.28 2.34 -31.79
C THR A 997 -8.49 3.16 -32.19
N GLY A 998 -8.57 4.43 -31.77
CA GLY A 998 -9.73 5.32 -32.00
C GLY A 998 -11.03 4.94 -31.27
N ASN A 999 -11.21 3.65 -30.96
CA ASN A 999 -12.28 3.03 -30.17
C ASN A 999 -11.84 2.88 -28.69
N CYS A 1000 -12.70 3.31 -27.78
CA CYS A 1000 -12.46 3.34 -26.33
C CYS A 1000 -12.29 1.94 -25.71
N HIS A 1001 -13.13 0.97 -26.10
CA HIS A 1001 -13.09 -0.38 -25.52
C HIS A 1001 -11.83 -1.13 -25.95
N GLN A 1002 -11.48 -1.04 -27.24
CA GLN A 1002 -10.20 -1.54 -27.75
C GLN A 1002 -9.00 -0.84 -27.08
N GLY A 1003 -9.11 0.46 -26.81
CA GLY A 1003 -8.13 1.22 -26.06
C GLY A 1003 -7.94 0.69 -24.64
N ALA A 1004 -9.03 0.53 -23.88
CA ALA A 1004 -9.01 0.02 -22.51
C ALA A 1004 -8.36 -1.38 -22.42
N LYS A 1005 -8.74 -2.30 -23.32
CA LYS A 1005 -8.13 -3.64 -23.39
C LYS A 1005 -6.65 -3.56 -23.75
N LYS A 1006 -6.26 -2.79 -24.78
CA LYS A 1006 -4.86 -2.63 -25.21
C LYS A 1006 -3.96 -1.93 -24.17
N ILE A 1007 -4.53 -1.16 -23.24
CA ILE A 1007 -3.86 -0.63 -22.04
C ILE A 1007 -3.70 -1.74 -20.98
N GLN A 1008 -4.71 -2.60 -20.80
CA GLN A 1008 -4.62 -3.77 -19.91
C GLN A 1008 -3.55 -4.77 -20.38
N ASP A 1009 -3.55 -5.12 -21.67
CA ASP A 1009 -2.55 -6.00 -22.28
C ASP A 1009 -1.14 -5.44 -22.11
N LEU A 1010 -0.94 -4.11 -22.23
CA LEU A 1010 0.34 -3.46 -21.93
C LEU A 1010 0.79 -3.70 -20.48
N VAL A 1011 -0.11 -3.51 -19.51
CA VAL A 1011 0.20 -3.74 -18.08
C VAL A 1011 0.54 -5.20 -17.82
N GLN A 1012 -0.18 -6.15 -18.43
CA GLN A 1012 0.07 -7.59 -18.28
C GLN A 1012 1.33 -8.06 -19.04
N ALA A 1013 1.65 -7.47 -20.19
CA ALA A 1013 2.89 -7.68 -20.94
C ALA A 1013 4.11 -7.14 -20.18
N ASN A 1014 3.91 -6.13 -19.32
CA ASN A 1014 4.90 -5.61 -18.38
C ASN A 1014 5.03 -6.45 -17.08
N ASP A 1015 4.59 -7.71 -17.13
CA ASP A 1015 4.64 -8.76 -16.09
C ASP A 1015 3.78 -8.53 -14.82
N PHE A 1016 2.86 -7.56 -14.87
CA PHE A 1016 1.93 -7.33 -13.77
C PHE A 1016 0.81 -8.38 -13.70
N LYS A 1017 0.87 -9.21 -12.65
CA LYS A 1017 -0.05 -10.33 -12.36
C LYS A 1017 -1.20 -9.99 -11.40
N GLY A 1018 -1.42 -8.70 -11.10
CA GLY A 1018 -2.44 -8.26 -10.15
C GLY A 1018 -3.77 -7.84 -10.77
N ASN A 1019 -4.63 -7.24 -9.95
CA ASN A 1019 -5.90 -6.68 -10.40
C ASN A 1019 -5.65 -5.41 -11.23
N VAL A 1020 -6.16 -5.39 -12.47
CA VAL A 1020 -6.16 -4.23 -13.38
C VAL A 1020 -7.60 -3.82 -13.65
N SER A 1021 -7.89 -2.52 -13.63
CA SER A 1021 -9.18 -1.96 -14.02
C SER A 1021 -8.95 -0.62 -14.71
N ILE A 1022 -9.52 -0.46 -15.90
CA ILE A 1022 -9.32 0.69 -16.79
C ILE A 1022 -10.67 1.15 -17.34
N ILE A 1023 -10.86 2.47 -17.39
CA ILE A 1023 -11.96 3.16 -18.06
C ILE A 1023 -11.37 4.10 -19.10
N VAL A 1024 -11.90 4.08 -20.32
CA VAL A 1024 -11.58 5.04 -21.39
C VAL A 1024 -12.87 5.69 -21.85
N VAL A 1025 -12.88 7.02 -21.94
CA VAL A 1025 -13.99 7.83 -22.45
C VAL A 1025 -13.46 8.73 -23.56
N LYS A 1026 -14.24 8.96 -24.62
CA LYS A 1026 -13.92 9.85 -25.73
C LYS A 1026 -14.90 11.01 -25.80
N LEU A 1027 -14.34 12.21 -25.90
CA LEU A 1027 -15.03 13.48 -25.95
C LEU A 1027 -15.29 13.85 -27.41
N ASN A 1028 -16.56 13.92 -27.83
CA ASN A 1028 -16.90 14.21 -29.23
C ASN A 1028 -16.93 15.73 -29.51
N ASN A 1029 -15.92 16.21 -30.24
CA ASN A 1029 -15.67 17.63 -30.54
C ASN A 1029 -16.64 18.30 -31.54
N ARG A 1030 -17.82 17.72 -31.81
CA ARG A 1030 -18.84 18.34 -32.69
C ARG A 1030 -19.65 19.42 -31.96
N THR A 1031 -19.12 20.64 -31.98
CA THR A 1031 -19.83 21.93 -31.89
C THR A 1031 -21.19 21.91 -31.16
N ARG A 1032 -21.19 22.09 -29.85
CA ARG A 1032 -22.41 22.31 -29.04
C ARG A 1032 -23.03 23.70 -29.29
N ARG A 1033 -23.56 23.93 -30.49
CA ARG A 1033 -24.52 25.02 -30.74
C ARG A 1033 -25.88 24.63 -30.15
N PHE A 1034 -26.10 24.96 -28.89
CA PHE A 1034 -27.45 24.92 -28.32
C PHE A 1034 -28.23 26.16 -28.75
N SER A 1035 -29.17 26.00 -29.69
CA SER A 1035 -30.21 26.98 -29.95
C SER A 1035 -31.15 27.04 -28.75
N SER A 1036 -31.21 28.19 -28.09
CA SER A 1036 -32.06 28.40 -26.92
C SER A 1036 -33.47 28.82 -27.35
N GLU A 1037 -34.33 27.86 -27.70
CA GLU A 1037 -35.76 28.15 -27.85
C GLU A 1037 -36.66 26.97 -27.48
N ARG A 1038 -37.78 27.27 -26.81
CA ARG A 1038 -38.82 26.32 -26.42
C ARG A 1038 -40.16 26.76 -27.02
N GLY A 1039 -40.81 25.90 -27.80
CA GLY A 1039 -42.27 25.88 -27.85
C GLY A 1039 -42.95 25.46 -29.15
N LYS A 1040 -44.15 24.91 -28.96
CA LYS A 1040 -45.30 24.86 -29.90
C LYS A 1040 -45.24 23.89 -31.10
N SER A 1041 -45.83 22.73 -30.85
CA SER A 1041 -46.99 22.14 -31.57
C SER A 1041 -46.97 21.90 -33.10
N GLN A 1042 -47.36 20.67 -33.45
CA GLN A 1042 -47.87 20.13 -34.72
C GLN A 1042 -48.44 21.11 -35.77
N VAL A 1043 -48.15 20.85 -37.05
CA VAL A 1043 -49.11 20.53 -38.14
C VAL A 1043 -48.32 20.03 -39.38
N ASN A 1044 -49.00 19.48 -40.39
CA ASN A 1044 -48.42 18.72 -41.51
C ASN A 1044 -47.85 19.55 -42.68
N ASP A 1045 -47.09 18.82 -43.51
CA ASP A 1045 -47.05 18.85 -44.99
C ASP A 1045 -46.04 19.70 -45.81
N SER A 1046 -45.61 19.04 -46.89
CA SER A 1046 -45.06 19.57 -48.17
C SER A 1046 -43.70 20.29 -48.24
N SER A 1047 -42.71 19.53 -48.75
CA SER A 1047 -41.76 19.86 -49.85
C SER A 1047 -40.88 21.14 -49.89
N SER A 1048 -39.63 20.89 -50.33
CA SER A 1048 -38.66 21.76 -51.04
C SER A 1048 -38.04 22.97 -50.31
N ASP A 1049 -36.76 22.82 -49.92
CA ASP A 1049 -35.79 23.94 -49.84
C ASP A 1049 -34.31 23.55 -50.15
N ASP A 1050 -34.06 22.28 -50.51
CA ASP A 1050 -32.70 21.71 -50.70
C ASP A 1050 -31.97 22.22 -51.97
N ASN A 1051 -32.62 23.10 -52.75
CA ASN A 1051 -32.13 23.68 -54.00
C ASN A 1051 -31.53 25.08 -53.83
N THR A 1052 -31.64 25.67 -52.63
CA THR A 1052 -31.27 27.07 -52.37
C THR A 1052 -29.81 27.21 -51.91
N LEU A 1053 -29.35 26.32 -51.02
CA LEU A 1053 -27.96 26.28 -50.54
C LEU A 1053 -26.94 25.96 -51.63
N LYS A 1054 -27.22 24.95 -52.46
CA LYS A 1054 -26.29 24.48 -53.49
C LYS A 1054 -25.93 25.57 -54.51
N LYS A 1055 -26.90 26.40 -54.89
CA LYS A 1055 -26.71 27.56 -55.78
C LYS A 1055 -25.92 28.72 -55.16
N ILE A 1056 -25.74 28.73 -53.83
CA ILE A 1056 -24.88 29.68 -53.13
C ILE A 1056 -23.44 29.15 -53.10
N GLU A 1057 -23.26 27.86 -52.83
CA GLU A 1057 -21.93 27.21 -52.85
C GLU A 1057 -21.32 27.23 -54.27
N GLU A 1058 -22.07 26.85 -55.31
CA GLU A 1058 -21.63 26.90 -56.72
C GLU A 1058 -21.23 28.33 -57.16
N ARG A 1059 -21.90 29.35 -56.62
CA ARG A 1059 -21.54 30.77 -56.87
C ARG A 1059 -20.26 31.18 -56.15
N LEU A 1060 -20.01 30.69 -54.94
CA LEU A 1060 -18.81 31.01 -54.18
C LEU A 1060 -17.56 30.36 -54.79
N GLU A 1061 -17.65 29.14 -55.30
CA GLU A 1061 -16.56 28.51 -56.05
C GLU A 1061 -16.22 29.26 -57.34
N GLN A 1062 -17.23 29.69 -58.12
CA GLN A 1062 -16.97 30.48 -59.34
C GLN A 1062 -16.33 31.85 -59.06
N ILE A 1063 -16.67 32.50 -57.95
CA ILE A 1063 -16.01 33.75 -57.52
C ILE A 1063 -14.54 33.49 -57.14
N SER A 1064 -14.26 32.42 -56.41
CA SER A 1064 -12.89 32.00 -56.06
C SER A 1064 -12.04 31.71 -57.31
N LEU A 1065 -12.62 30.99 -58.29
CA LEU A 1065 -11.96 30.63 -59.55
C LEU A 1065 -11.78 31.82 -60.51
N ALA A 1066 -12.54 32.90 -60.34
CA ALA A 1066 -12.36 34.15 -61.08
C ALA A 1066 -11.21 34.99 -60.50
N ILE A 1067 -11.06 35.01 -59.16
CA ILE A 1067 -10.00 35.77 -58.48
C ILE A 1067 -8.61 35.20 -58.81
N SER A 1068 -8.43 33.87 -58.73
CA SER A 1068 -7.12 33.24 -59.02
C SER A 1068 -6.67 33.36 -60.49
N LYS A 1069 -7.56 33.77 -61.40
CA LYS A 1069 -7.25 34.06 -62.81
C LYS A 1069 -6.84 35.51 -63.08
N MET A 1070 -6.89 36.41 -62.10
CA MET A 1070 -6.54 37.83 -62.28
C MET A 1070 -5.14 38.22 -61.77
N GLU A 1071 -4.38 37.31 -61.16
CA GLU A 1071 -3.07 37.61 -60.54
C GLU A 1071 -1.85 37.05 -61.31
N THR A 1072 -2.00 36.57 -62.55
CA THR A 1072 -0.90 35.94 -63.33
C THR A 1072 -0.74 36.43 -64.77
N GLU A 1073 -0.63 37.75 -64.98
CA GLU A 1073 -0.08 38.39 -66.19
C GLU A 1073 0.30 39.85 -65.80
N THR A 1074 1.56 40.27 -65.76
CA THR A 1074 2.52 40.40 -66.88
C THR A 1074 3.99 40.52 -66.39
N VAL A 1075 4.97 40.56 -67.31
CA VAL A 1075 6.39 40.26 -67.06
C VAL A 1075 7.35 41.30 -67.67
N SER A 1076 8.51 41.59 -67.04
CA SER A 1076 9.72 42.00 -67.79
C SER A 1076 11.08 41.89 -67.05
N SER A 1077 12.00 41.18 -67.71
CA SER A 1077 13.46 41.46 -67.91
C SER A 1077 14.57 41.19 -66.86
N SER A 1078 15.54 40.39 -67.33
CA SER A 1078 17.02 40.52 -67.26
C SER A 1078 17.85 40.29 -65.98
N ASN A 1079 18.31 39.03 -65.86
CA ASN A 1079 19.71 38.57 -65.87
C ASN A 1079 20.84 39.08 -64.92
N HIS A 1080 21.60 38.05 -64.49
CA HIS A 1080 23.02 38.00 -64.06
C HIS A 1080 23.38 38.07 -62.56
N SER A 1081 24.57 37.52 -62.30
CA SER A 1081 25.00 36.78 -61.09
C SER A 1081 26.22 37.47 -60.44
N PRO A 1082 26.93 36.91 -59.42
CA PRO A 1082 26.70 35.70 -58.59
C PRO A 1082 26.93 35.89 -57.06
N VAL A 1083 26.76 34.80 -56.27
CA VAL A 1083 27.57 34.38 -55.07
C VAL A 1083 27.84 35.36 -53.90
N VAL A 1084 27.89 34.98 -52.60
CA VAL A 1084 27.20 33.99 -51.72
C VAL A 1084 27.80 34.15 -50.30
N LEU A 1085 27.00 34.15 -49.21
CA LEU A 1085 27.27 33.57 -47.87
C LEU A 1085 26.38 34.10 -46.70
N ASN A 1086 25.98 33.17 -45.83
CA ASN A 1086 25.72 33.23 -44.37
C ASN A 1086 24.84 34.32 -43.68
N HIS A 1087 23.67 33.86 -43.23
CA HIS A 1087 23.06 34.00 -41.88
C HIS A 1087 23.18 35.28 -41.02
N SER A 1088 21.99 35.78 -40.64
CA SER A 1088 21.62 36.47 -39.38
C SER A 1088 22.09 37.92 -39.16
N PRO A 1089 21.47 38.69 -38.23
CA PRO A 1089 20.14 38.60 -37.61
C PRO A 1089 19.29 39.89 -37.82
N VAL A 1090 18.08 39.96 -37.24
CA VAL A 1090 17.29 41.22 -37.13
C VAL A 1090 16.86 41.46 -35.67
N LYS A 1091 16.77 42.74 -35.25
CA LYS A 1091 16.60 43.15 -33.85
C LYS A 1091 16.00 44.57 -33.73
N HIS A 1092 15.18 44.81 -32.69
CA HIS A 1092 14.59 46.11 -32.27
C HIS A 1092 13.53 46.71 -33.24
N SER A 1093 12.68 47.69 -32.90
CA SER A 1093 12.57 48.69 -31.78
C SER A 1093 11.09 49.16 -31.62
N PRO A 1094 10.72 50.30 -30.98
CA PRO A 1094 11.02 50.87 -29.63
C PRO A 1094 9.73 51.15 -28.78
N VAL A 1095 9.82 51.50 -27.49
CA VAL A 1095 9.70 52.85 -26.81
C VAL A 1095 9.44 52.53 -25.28
N GLY A 1096 9.65 53.31 -24.20
CA GLY A 1096 10.07 54.68 -23.81
C GLY A 1096 9.56 54.97 -22.36
N ILE A 1097 9.51 56.15 -21.71
CA ILE A 1097 10.00 57.53 -21.92
C ILE A 1097 10.16 58.26 -20.52
N ARG A 1098 11.39 58.61 -20.08
CA ARG A 1098 11.75 59.52 -18.93
C ARG A 1098 11.34 59.07 -17.49
N TYR A 1099 11.88 59.59 -16.37
CA TYR A 1099 12.87 60.65 -16.06
C TYR A 1099 14.00 60.14 -15.12
N SER A 1100 15.09 60.91 -14.97
CA SER A 1100 16.20 60.69 -14.02
C SER A 1100 16.36 61.85 -13.03
N PRO A 1101 17.19 61.71 -11.96
CA PRO A 1101 18.47 62.43 -11.96
C PRO A 1101 19.67 61.75 -11.22
N LEU A 1102 20.88 61.99 -11.77
CA LEU A 1102 22.16 62.37 -11.10
C LEU A 1102 22.74 61.55 -9.90
N THR A 1103 24.05 61.24 -9.78
CA THR A 1103 25.19 61.00 -10.72
C THR A 1103 26.39 60.37 -9.94
N PRO A 1104 27.41 59.76 -10.61
CA PRO A 1104 28.64 59.17 -10.01
C PRO A 1104 29.79 60.25 -9.93
N PRO A 1105 31.14 60.01 -10.03
CA PRO A 1105 31.96 58.78 -10.19
C PRO A 1105 33.31 58.74 -9.41
N ASN A 1106 34.16 57.71 -9.68
CA ASN A 1106 35.63 57.73 -9.92
C ASN A 1106 36.22 56.28 -9.81
N LYS A 1107 37.29 55.83 -10.47
CA LYS A 1107 38.17 56.43 -11.51
C LYS A 1107 38.94 55.36 -12.35
N HIS A 1108 39.39 55.80 -13.53
CA HIS A 1108 40.49 55.37 -14.43
C HIS A 1108 41.19 53.98 -14.34
N SER A 1109 41.21 53.36 -15.52
CA SER A 1109 42.24 52.51 -16.19
C SER A 1109 43.62 53.22 -16.39
N PRO A 1110 44.69 52.62 -17.01
CA PRO A 1110 45.06 51.20 -17.26
C PRO A 1110 46.61 50.91 -17.14
N VAL A 1111 47.11 49.83 -17.80
CA VAL A 1111 48.38 49.75 -18.59
C VAL A 1111 49.74 49.33 -17.92
N ILE A 1112 50.15 48.07 -18.17
CA ILE A 1112 51.42 47.59 -18.84
C ILE A 1112 52.82 47.55 -18.12
N LEU A 1113 53.55 46.43 -18.39
CA LEU A 1113 55.02 46.11 -18.32
C LEU A 1113 55.84 45.93 -16.99
N GLU A 1114 56.22 44.66 -16.76
CA GLU A 1114 57.60 44.09 -16.62
C GLU A 1114 58.49 44.00 -15.33
N ARG A 1115 58.95 42.73 -15.13
CA ARG A 1115 60.30 42.21 -14.78
C ARG A 1115 61.03 42.64 -13.49
N LYS A 1116 61.34 41.64 -12.65
CA LYS A 1116 62.66 40.92 -12.56
C LYS A 1116 62.60 39.86 -11.42
N SER A 1117 63.49 38.86 -11.26
CA SER A 1117 64.15 37.86 -12.15
C SER A 1117 65.33 37.19 -11.39
N VAL A 1118 65.49 35.85 -11.39
CA VAL A 1118 66.70 35.03 -11.00
C VAL A 1118 66.20 33.59 -10.74
N ARG A 1119 66.80 32.45 -11.16
CA ARG A 1119 67.91 32.01 -12.07
C ARG A 1119 67.40 30.71 -12.76
N LYS A 1120 67.54 30.48 -14.08
CA LYS A 1120 68.66 29.84 -14.83
C LYS A 1120 69.00 28.38 -14.39
N SER A 1121 69.22 27.38 -15.28
CA SER A 1121 69.19 27.36 -16.77
C SER A 1121 69.48 25.99 -17.45
N LYS A 1122 68.92 25.77 -18.68
CA LYS A 1122 69.46 24.98 -19.83
C LYS A 1122 69.54 23.43 -19.69
N ARG A 1123 69.62 22.55 -20.73
CA ARG A 1123 69.87 22.59 -22.21
C ARG A 1123 69.14 21.36 -22.89
N GLN A 1124 68.47 21.42 -24.06
CA GLN A 1124 68.88 21.21 -25.48
C GLN A 1124 69.04 19.75 -26.07
N VAL A 1125 68.00 19.31 -26.83
CA VAL A 1125 67.98 18.59 -28.17
C VAL A 1125 68.58 17.13 -28.32
N PRO A 1126 68.58 16.39 -29.50
CA PRO A 1126 67.81 15.10 -29.63
C PRO A 1126 68.51 13.90 -30.35
N ILE A 1127 67.73 12.86 -30.77
CA ILE A 1127 68.01 11.78 -31.80
C ILE A 1127 68.98 10.66 -31.29
N GLN A 1128 68.85 9.33 -31.54
CA GLN A 1128 68.47 8.52 -32.74
C GLN A 1128 67.89 7.09 -32.46
N TYR A 1129 67.79 6.25 -33.50
CA TYR A 1129 67.19 4.90 -33.65
C TYR A 1129 68.05 3.68 -33.23
N ILE A 1130 67.38 2.54 -32.98
CA ILE A 1130 67.67 1.13 -33.41
C ILE A 1130 66.37 0.30 -33.11
N ARG A 1131 65.66 -0.33 -34.09
CA ARG A 1131 65.80 -1.70 -34.67
C ARG A 1131 65.83 -2.85 -33.62
N SER A 1132 65.18 -4.02 -33.79
CA SER A 1132 64.31 -4.57 -34.85
C SER A 1132 63.55 -5.85 -34.36
N SER A 1133 62.92 -6.60 -35.29
CA SER A 1133 62.23 -7.91 -35.20
C SER A 1133 62.97 -9.04 -34.41
N SER A 1134 62.45 -10.26 -34.15
CA SER A 1134 61.41 -11.12 -34.81
C SER A 1134 60.94 -12.22 -33.82
N VAL A 1135 59.70 -12.75 -33.82
CA VAL A 1135 59.13 -13.87 -34.63
C VAL A 1135 59.72 -15.30 -34.39
N SER A 1136 58.89 -16.16 -33.76
CA SER A 1136 58.79 -17.64 -33.89
C SER A 1136 59.83 -18.61 -33.29
N THR A 1137 59.47 -19.91 -33.33
CA THR A 1137 60.21 -21.19 -33.11
C THR A 1137 60.71 -21.56 -31.70
N GLU A 1138 60.79 -22.84 -31.31
CA GLU A 1138 59.90 -24.01 -31.53
C GLU A 1138 60.20 -25.15 -30.52
N GLU A 1139 59.46 -26.26 -30.61
CA GLU A 1139 59.61 -27.62 -30.05
C GLU A 1139 60.62 -27.94 -28.90
N PHE A 1140 60.17 -28.73 -27.91
CA PHE A 1140 60.49 -30.16 -27.69
C PHE A 1140 59.82 -30.59 -26.35
N ARG A 1141 58.77 -31.42 -26.25
CA ARG A 1141 58.47 -32.80 -26.72
C ARG A 1141 58.90 -33.88 -25.70
N ASP A 1142 57.93 -34.74 -25.33
CA ASP A 1142 58.07 -36.01 -24.58
C ASP A 1142 58.51 -35.93 -23.09
N LYS A 1143 58.20 -36.89 -22.19
CA LYS A 1143 57.61 -38.25 -22.33
C LYS A 1143 57.00 -38.80 -21.02
N SER A 1144 55.98 -39.66 -21.14
CA SER A 1144 55.73 -40.90 -20.33
C SER A 1144 55.41 -40.86 -18.82
N THR A 1145 54.71 -41.81 -18.17
CA THR A 1145 53.63 -42.78 -18.53
C THR A 1145 53.12 -43.56 -17.27
N LEU A 1146 52.00 -44.30 -17.41
CA LEU A 1146 51.69 -45.64 -16.82
C LEU A 1146 51.06 -45.79 -15.41
N ASN A 1147 49.74 -46.05 -15.45
CA ASN A 1147 48.97 -47.15 -14.80
C ASN A 1147 49.10 -47.48 -13.30
N LYS A 1148 47.93 -47.53 -12.64
CA LYS A 1148 47.06 -48.73 -12.50
C LYS A 1148 45.66 -48.28 -11.97
N ARG A 1149 44.59 -49.08 -11.92
CA ARG A 1149 43.86 -50.03 -12.80
C ARG A 1149 42.83 -50.72 -11.87
N GLU A 1150 41.73 -51.22 -12.44
CA GLU A 1150 40.74 -52.13 -11.80
C GLU A 1150 39.82 -51.55 -10.71
N ASN A 1151 38.62 -52.08 -10.44
CA ASN A 1151 37.55 -52.64 -11.30
C ASN A 1151 36.42 -53.15 -10.37
N SER A 1152 35.15 -52.79 -10.59
CA SER A 1152 33.98 -53.71 -10.54
C SER A 1152 32.63 -52.97 -10.52
N VAL A 1153 31.64 -53.54 -11.22
CA VAL A 1153 30.20 -53.19 -11.16
C VAL A 1153 29.42 -54.48 -11.39
N PRO A 1154 28.50 -54.85 -10.49
CA PRO A 1154 27.12 -55.19 -10.88
C PRO A 1154 26.10 -54.75 -9.79
N SER A 1155 24.80 -54.58 -9.95
CA SER A 1155 23.84 -54.46 -11.07
C SER A 1155 22.45 -54.33 -10.42
N LEU A 1156 21.54 -53.58 -11.07
CA LEU A 1156 20.06 -53.53 -10.97
C LEU A 1156 19.33 -54.80 -10.43
N PRO A 1157 18.13 -54.68 -9.80
CA PRO A 1157 16.92 -54.22 -10.52
C PRO A 1157 15.92 -53.29 -9.77
N LEU A 1158 14.84 -52.93 -10.49
CA LEU A 1158 13.78 -51.98 -10.11
C LEU A 1158 12.72 -52.59 -9.16
N GLN A 1159 12.01 -51.74 -8.42
CA GLN A 1159 10.53 -51.75 -8.48
C GLN A 1159 9.90 -50.38 -8.17
N LEU A 1160 8.60 -50.24 -8.45
CA LEU A 1160 7.88 -48.96 -8.48
C LEU A 1160 7.29 -48.56 -7.13
N ALA A 1161 7.25 -47.25 -6.87
CA ALA A 1161 6.12 -46.60 -6.20
C ALA A 1161 5.85 -45.26 -6.89
N LYS A 1162 4.58 -44.96 -7.16
CA LYS A 1162 4.13 -43.62 -7.56
C LYS A 1162 3.78 -42.87 -6.28
N GLU A 1163 4.15 -41.59 -6.18
CA GLU A 1163 3.15 -40.54 -5.96
C GLU A 1163 3.72 -39.15 -6.20
N SER A 1164 2.84 -38.25 -6.64
CA SER A 1164 3.15 -36.84 -6.90
C SER A 1164 2.69 -35.98 -5.73
N LEU A 1165 3.48 -34.99 -5.32
CA LEU A 1165 2.94 -33.69 -4.93
C LEU A 1165 4.01 -32.59 -4.93
N THR A 1166 3.58 -31.39 -5.30
CA THR A 1166 4.40 -30.19 -5.47
C THR A 1166 4.94 -29.64 -4.16
N LYS A 1167 6.22 -29.25 -4.13
CA LYS A 1167 6.77 -28.30 -3.16
C LYS A 1167 7.47 -27.14 -3.88
N PRO A 1168 7.05 -25.87 -3.70
CA PRO A 1168 7.88 -24.74 -4.08
C PRO A 1168 9.09 -24.64 -3.13
N LEU A 1169 10.24 -24.17 -3.63
CA LEU A 1169 11.40 -23.93 -2.78
C LEU A 1169 11.16 -22.69 -1.90
N LEU A 1170 11.16 -22.87 -0.58
CA LEU A 1170 11.39 -21.75 0.33
C LEU A 1170 12.90 -21.47 0.38
N TYR A 1171 13.28 -20.24 0.02
CA TYR A 1171 14.57 -19.70 0.42
C TYR A 1171 14.55 -19.43 1.93
N TYR A 1172 15.56 -19.93 2.63
CA TYR A 1172 15.82 -19.54 4.02
C TYR A 1172 16.36 -18.11 4.05
N ALA A 1173 15.81 -17.30 4.96
CA ALA A 1173 16.40 -16.03 5.38
C ALA A 1173 16.98 -16.23 6.79
N GLU A 1174 18.29 -16.47 6.86
CA GLU A 1174 19.03 -16.41 8.12
C GLU A 1174 19.37 -14.94 8.42
N ASP A 1175 18.59 -14.30 9.28
CA ASP A 1175 18.96 -13.08 10.01
C ASP A 1175 18.00 -12.93 11.21
N GLY A 1176 18.52 -13.02 12.43
CA GLY A 1176 17.73 -13.25 13.65
C GLY A 1176 17.15 -12.00 14.31
N MET A 1177 16.09 -11.41 13.77
CA MET A 1177 15.34 -10.30 14.42
C MET A 1177 13.86 -10.65 14.60
N ALA A 1178 13.52 -11.16 15.79
CA ALA A 1178 12.17 -11.62 16.14
C ALA A 1178 11.20 -10.47 16.49
N ILE A 1179 10.81 -9.67 15.50
CA ILE A 1179 9.69 -8.72 15.65
C ILE A 1179 8.37 -9.52 15.66
N TYR A 1180 7.71 -9.56 16.82
CA TYR A 1180 6.48 -10.31 17.05
C TYR A 1180 5.34 -9.87 16.13
N THR A 1181 5.12 -10.63 15.04
CA THR A 1181 3.94 -10.51 14.18
C THR A 1181 3.34 -11.90 13.94
N ARG A 1182 2.08 -12.07 14.37
CA ARG A 1182 1.07 -13.13 14.09
C ARG A 1182 0.36 -13.56 15.38
N SER A 1183 -0.87 -14.06 15.40
CA SER A 1183 -2.10 -13.89 14.60
C SER A 1183 -2.94 -15.15 14.84
N PHE A 1184 -4.27 -15.05 14.95
CA PHE A 1184 -5.12 -16.16 14.52
C PHE A 1184 -6.37 -15.64 13.82
N GLN A 1185 -6.62 -16.17 12.63
CA GLN A 1185 -7.83 -15.95 11.85
C GLN A 1185 -8.08 -17.21 11.01
N SER A 1186 -8.89 -18.11 11.57
CA SER A 1186 -9.60 -19.22 10.95
C SER A 1186 -10.88 -19.41 11.80
N ASP A 1187 -11.99 -19.96 11.35
CA ASP A 1187 -12.28 -21.07 10.42
C ASP A 1187 -13.50 -20.71 9.53
N LEU A 1188 -13.93 -21.42 8.46
CA LEU A 1188 -13.43 -22.58 7.69
C LEU A 1188 -14.10 -22.56 6.29
N VAL A 1189 -13.60 -23.40 5.36
CA VAL A 1189 -14.07 -23.66 3.97
C VAL A 1189 -13.75 -22.57 2.92
#